data_AF-A0A024FTA5-F1
#
_entry.id   AF-A0A024FTA5-F1
#
_cell.length_a   1.000
_cell.length_b   1.000
_cell.length_c   1.000
_cell.angle_alpha   90.00
_cell.angle_beta   90.00
_cell.angle_gamma   90.00
#
_symmetry.space_group_name_H-M   'P 1'
#
loop_
_entity.id
_entity.type
_entity.pdbx_description
1 polymer ?
#
loop_
_entity_poly.entity_id
_entity_poly.type
_entity_poly.pdbx_seq_one_letter_code
_entity_poly.pdbx_strand_id
1 'polypeptide(L)'
;MSSTESRNLGPIAPQMLSEVSFERINEEFFALTKETTDRFDLQEFSRIRQSVETIIIQQKDHATFVMFCNVWHSILCEHKAEYVLQSTWPLLQEFVCLAAAHLYFGATDKARNILGECVSLYKSTKQTNELLLNDATKLLFKCVKFQDRLEQLTNRQKRVNPPPNVTARLLIEAEGLIVIAPLSIPLLIIQASSLLRLKRYRDCCLLLKEKSMVKLDPQLTLYYAQALDCCCLAEEATNVVTTFLHSVPSDDHTVVELHRFQKFGFLRSEARKALAENDYSAAVSCLTQCIILRNHHNDKELASIYFERGRANLLKNDLKSALRDLNGACKLNPDDQHYWLLLQTAKLKVRKHWIMIQTHEIWLTTNSSQGIQQTSKKRNRKRQRNGIQKTKRQRTQKSRIFISPEESINAQYFQSARLQLLDEMQQAGYDEHSLPTAFGKSGKECSKGQEMGEGIQEQHHDDDGDGGDVHSSAIVVQDDVVISDRIKANGSEYAVLLPKTEPEGEMSVETDTVQETFTKVADPIDPPSYLQQDRSIIKFWRQRYQLFNRYDEGIEMDYESWYSVTPQAIAEHIAERVRCGTVVDLFAGCGGNTIQLALTCHHVIAVEIDPDRIQKAKHNAKVYGVSDRIEWICGDAIQVLSKLQADVIFLSPPWGGLNYNRDLYTLEDMMINESCSGQDLFQLAVKVTGNIVYYLPKATSQDELQALVPEQSVSCDKVFLNGHEKVLVAYFGDLVRT
;
A
#
# COMPACT_ATOMS: atom_id res chain seq x y z
N MET A 1 84.98 -27.09 -28.90
CA MET A 1 84.67 -26.11 -29.98
C MET A 1 83.52 -26.69 -30.78
N SER A 2 82.47 -25.98 -31.15
CA SER A 2 82.11 -24.55 -30.99
C SER A 2 80.57 -24.45 -30.88
N SER A 3 79.90 -23.37 -30.48
CA SER A 3 80.29 -22.05 -29.92
C SER A 3 79.05 -21.46 -29.21
N THR A 4 79.25 -20.48 -28.34
CA THR A 4 78.15 -19.75 -27.69
C THR A 4 77.30 -18.93 -28.66
N GLU A 5 75.97 -19.03 -28.56
CA GLU A 5 75.07 -17.92 -28.85
C GLU A 5 74.39 -17.48 -27.55
N SER A 6 74.94 -16.42 -26.93
CA SER A 6 74.25 -15.69 -25.89
C SER A 6 73.05 -14.95 -26.49
N ARG A 7 71.83 -15.29 -26.08
CA ARG A 7 70.62 -14.53 -26.45
C ARG A 7 70.61 -13.18 -25.73
N ASN A 8 71.36 -12.25 -26.29
CA ASN A 8 71.54 -10.89 -25.80
C ASN A 8 70.27 -10.06 -26.10
N LEU A 9 69.20 -10.29 -25.34
CA LEU A 9 68.00 -9.46 -25.35
C LEU A 9 68.35 -8.12 -24.69
N GLY A 10 68.48 -7.08 -25.51
CA GLY A 10 68.74 -5.73 -25.04
C GLY A 10 67.60 -5.17 -24.18
N PRO A 11 67.85 -4.12 -23.39
CA PRO A 11 66.87 -3.57 -22.46
C PRO A 11 65.60 -3.11 -23.19
N ILE A 12 64.46 -3.71 -22.83
CA ILE A 12 63.15 -3.35 -23.39
C ILE A 12 62.81 -1.93 -22.94
N ALA A 13 62.89 -0.98 -23.86
CA ALA A 13 62.59 0.42 -23.58
C ALA A 13 61.12 0.58 -23.13
N PRO A 14 60.79 1.51 -22.20
CA PRO A 14 59.43 1.66 -21.65
C PRO A 14 58.32 1.92 -22.68
N GLN A 15 58.68 2.29 -23.91
CA GLN A 15 57.77 2.57 -25.02
C GLN A 15 57.35 1.31 -25.82
N MET A 16 57.93 0.13 -25.53
CA MET A 16 57.62 -1.15 -26.21
C MET A 16 56.60 -2.03 -25.47
N LEU A 17 56.10 -1.60 -24.31
CA LEU A 17 55.10 -2.34 -23.52
C LEU A 17 53.69 -2.36 -24.13
N SER A 18 53.50 -1.79 -25.32
CA SER A 18 52.23 -1.81 -26.07
C SER A 18 52.07 -2.99 -27.03
N GLU A 19 53.12 -3.78 -27.27
CA GLU A 19 53.12 -4.87 -28.28
C GLU A 19 53.21 -6.29 -27.69
N VAL A 20 53.44 -6.43 -26.38
CA VAL A 20 53.48 -7.73 -25.69
C VAL A 20 52.12 -7.98 -25.03
N SER A 21 51.51 -9.15 -25.30
CA SER A 21 50.19 -9.47 -24.74
C SER A 21 50.26 -9.71 -23.22
N PHE A 22 49.14 -9.45 -22.53
CA PHE A 22 49.07 -9.60 -21.08
C PHE A 22 49.32 -11.05 -20.64
N GLU A 23 48.81 -12.03 -21.38
CA GLU A 23 49.04 -13.46 -21.09
C GLU A 23 50.54 -13.73 -21.02
N ARG A 24 51.32 -13.23 -22.00
CA ARG A 24 52.75 -13.48 -22.08
C ARG A 24 53.55 -12.83 -20.96
N ILE A 25 53.28 -11.58 -20.58
CA ILE A 25 54.02 -10.94 -19.45
C ILE A 25 53.66 -11.66 -18.13
N ASN A 26 52.42 -12.11 -17.99
CA ASN A 26 51.97 -12.85 -16.83
C ASN A 26 52.61 -14.25 -16.78
N GLU A 27 52.65 -14.97 -17.91
CA GLU A 27 53.37 -16.24 -18.09
C GLU A 27 54.86 -16.11 -17.78
N GLU A 28 55.52 -15.06 -18.28
CA GLU A 28 56.93 -14.76 -17.98
C GLU A 28 57.14 -14.56 -16.46
N PHE A 29 56.26 -13.84 -15.76
CA PHE A 29 56.34 -13.70 -14.30
C PHE A 29 56.08 -15.01 -13.53
N PHE A 30 55.11 -15.82 -13.94
CA PHE A 30 54.88 -17.14 -13.33
C PHE A 30 56.00 -18.14 -13.69
N ALA A 31 56.67 -18.00 -14.83
CA ALA A 31 57.80 -18.86 -15.24
C ALA A 31 59.06 -18.64 -14.39
N LEU A 32 59.23 -17.45 -13.78
CA LEU A 32 60.30 -17.19 -12.81
C LEU A 32 60.24 -18.10 -11.56
N THR A 33 59.09 -18.77 -11.29
CA THR A 33 59.00 -19.83 -10.25
C THR A 33 59.58 -21.19 -10.67
N LYS A 34 60.01 -21.33 -11.94
CA LYS A 34 60.49 -22.59 -12.53
C LYS A 34 61.94 -22.51 -13.01
N GLU A 35 62.42 -21.33 -13.41
CA GLU A 35 63.79 -21.14 -13.87
C GLU A 35 64.76 -20.83 -12.72
N THR A 36 65.00 -21.81 -11.85
CA THR A 36 66.09 -21.76 -10.86
C THR A 36 67.44 -21.84 -11.57
N THR A 37 67.94 -20.69 -12.05
CA THR A 37 69.25 -20.54 -12.69
C THR A 37 70.23 -19.83 -11.75
N ASP A 38 71.54 -19.95 -12.00
CA ASP A 38 72.61 -19.73 -10.99
C ASP A 38 72.74 -18.31 -10.39
N ARG A 39 71.94 -17.33 -10.81
CA ARG A 39 71.77 -16.02 -10.15
C ARG A 39 70.38 -15.43 -10.38
N PHE A 40 69.74 -14.97 -9.32
CA PHE A 40 68.46 -14.23 -9.43
C PHE A 40 68.70 -12.74 -9.66
N ASP A 41 68.19 -12.18 -10.76
CA ASP A 41 68.23 -10.73 -11.01
C ASP A 41 67.02 -10.03 -10.38
N LEU A 42 67.25 -9.41 -9.23
CA LEU A 42 66.24 -8.68 -8.48
C LEU A 42 65.82 -7.35 -9.14
N GLN A 43 66.64 -6.76 -10.02
CA GLN A 43 66.26 -5.55 -10.75
C GLN A 43 65.31 -5.88 -11.90
N GLU A 44 65.61 -6.92 -12.68
CA GLU A 44 64.75 -7.37 -13.77
C GLU A 44 63.46 -7.98 -13.22
N PHE A 45 63.52 -8.76 -12.13
CA PHE A 45 62.34 -9.16 -11.38
C PHE A 45 61.47 -7.96 -11.00
N SER A 46 62.06 -6.92 -10.40
CA SER A 46 61.33 -5.71 -10.00
C SER A 46 60.68 -4.98 -11.17
N ARG A 47 61.32 -4.98 -12.36
CA ARG A 47 60.80 -4.37 -13.60
C ARG A 47 59.59 -5.12 -14.15
N ILE A 48 59.67 -6.45 -14.21
CA ILE A 48 58.57 -7.32 -14.65
C ILE A 48 57.41 -7.21 -13.64
N ARG A 49 57.71 -7.33 -12.34
CA ARG A 49 56.75 -7.23 -11.23
C ARG A 49 55.99 -5.90 -11.24
N GLN A 50 56.66 -4.75 -11.41
CA GLN A 50 55.98 -3.44 -11.54
C GLN A 50 55.01 -3.39 -12.74
N SER A 51 55.38 -4.02 -13.86
CA SER A 51 54.60 -4.03 -15.08
C SER A 51 53.33 -4.88 -14.91
N VAL A 52 53.47 -6.09 -14.36
CA VAL A 52 52.35 -7.00 -14.04
C VAL A 52 51.42 -6.41 -12.98
N GLU A 53 51.96 -5.87 -11.88
CA GLU A 53 51.19 -5.21 -10.81
C GLU A 53 50.31 -4.08 -11.36
N THR A 54 50.88 -3.24 -12.23
CA THR A 54 50.17 -2.12 -12.86
C THR A 54 49.01 -2.62 -13.74
N ILE A 55 49.23 -3.67 -14.54
CA ILE A 55 48.20 -4.19 -15.46
C ILE A 55 47.07 -4.86 -14.68
N ILE A 56 47.35 -5.67 -13.65
CA ILE A 56 46.30 -6.34 -12.88
C ILE A 56 45.46 -5.31 -12.11
N ILE A 57 46.06 -4.23 -11.57
CA ILE A 57 45.32 -3.12 -10.95
C ILE A 57 44.40 -2.41 -11.96
N GLN A 58 44.84 -2.22 -13.21
CA GLN A 58 44.02 -1.65 -14.28
C GLN A 58 42.85 -2.56 -14.68
N GLN A 59 43.10 -3.88 -14.79
CA GLN A 59 42.08 -4.88 -15.11
C GLN A 59 41.08 -5.14 -13.96
N LYS A 60 41.47 -4.83 -12.72
CA LYS A 60 40.69 -5.08 -11.48
C LYS A 60 40.41 -6.56 -11.21
N ASP A 61 41.32 -7.45 -11.63
CA ASP A 61 41.24 -8.88 -11.28
C ASP A 61 41.89 -9.15 -9.92
N HIS A 62 41.06 -9.24 -8.90
CA HIS A 62 41.47 -9.53 -7.53
C HIS A 62 42.00 -10.96 -7.34
N ALA A 63 41.47 -11.93 -8.08
CA ALA A 63 41.88 -13.33 -7.95
C ALA A 63 43.31 -13.50 -8.49
N THR A 64 43.57 -12.95 -9.67
CA THR A 64 44.92 -12.88 -10.24
C THR A 64 45.86 -12.04 -9.37
N PHE A 65 45.41 -10.92 -8.77
CA PHE A 65 46.28 -10.13 -7.89
C PHE A 65 46.66 -10.86 -6.58
N VAL A 66 45.74 -11.64 -5.99
CA VAL A 66 46.03 -12.45 -4.80
C VAL A 66 47.01 -13.59 -5.16
N MET A 67 46.84 -14.24 -6.31
CA MET A 67 47.80 -15.22 -6.83
C MET A 67 49.19 -14.60 -7.06
N PHE A 68 49.24 -13.46 -7.74
CA PHE A 68 50.44 -12.67 -7.99
C PHE A 68 51.21 -12.32 -6.71
N CYS A 69 50.51 -11.83 -5.67
CA CYS A 69 51.15 -11.56 -4.37
C CYS A 69 51.71 -12.81 -3.69
N ASN A 70 51.01 -13.94 -3.75
CA ASN A 70 51.50 -15.18 -3.15
C ASN A 70 52.76 -15.69 -3.87
N VAL A 71 52.83 -15.56 -5.21
CA VAL A 71 54.01 -15.92 -6.01
C VAL A 71 55.17 -14.96 -5.79
N TRP A 72 54.92 -13.65 -5.77
CA TRP A 72 55.90 -12.63 -5.38
C TRP A 72 56.51 -12.95 -4.00
N HIS A 73 55.69 -13.36 -3.02
CA HIS A 73 56.18 -13.78 -1.72
C HIS A 73 57.08 -15.03 -1.77
N SER A 74 56.71 -16.04 -2.57
CA SER A 74 57.50 -17.28 -2.71
C SER A 74 58.91 -16.98 -3.25
N ILE A 75 58.99 -16.25 -4.36
CA ILE A 75 60.26 -15.87 -5.03
C ILE A 75 61.16 -15.06 -4.07
N LEU A 76 60.60 -14.10 -3.32
CA LEU A 76 61.34 -13.35 -2.30
C LEU A 76 61.82 -14.21 -1.12
N CYS A 77 61.10 -15.27 -0.77
CA CYS A 77 61.49 -16.20 0.29
C CYS A 77 62.57 -17.19 -0.17
N GLU A 78 62.50 -17.66 -1.41
CA GLU A 78 63.45 -18.61 -2.01
C GLU A 78 64.84 -17.96 -2.18
N HIS A 79 64.92 -16.78 -2.79
CA HIS A 79 66.19 -16.07 -3.01
C HIS A 79 66.68 -15.24 -1.81
N LYS A 80 65.98 -15.34 -0.66
CA LYS A 80 66.30 -14.61 0.59
C LYS A 80 67.72 -14.88 1.09
N ALA A 81 68.21 -16.11 0.94
CA ALA A 81 69.56 -16.50 1.38
C ALA A 81 70.67 -15.97 0.45
N GLU A 82 70.41 -15.93 -0.86
CA GLU A 82 71.36 -15.44 -1.88
C GLU A 82 71.67 -13.95 -1.68
N TYR A 83 70.63 -13.14 -1.47
CA TYR A 83 70.76 -11.69 -1.33
C TYR A 83 71.29 -11.23 0.04
N VAL A 84 71.20 -12.07 1.08
CA VAL A 84 71.90 -11.87 2.38
C VAL A 84 73.41 -11.78 2.22
N LEU A 85 73.98 -12.42 1.20
CA LEU A 85 75.41 -12.45 0.93
C LEU A 85 75.88 -11.33 -0.04
N GLN A 86 74.96 -10.63 -0.72
CA GLN A 86 75.28 -9.65 -1.75
C GLN A 86 74.89 -8.22 -1.35
N SER A 87 73.59 -7.92 -1.28
CA SER A 87 73.05 -6.62 -0.87
C SER A 87 71.56 -6.76 -0.55
N THR A 88 71.19 -6.67 0.73
CA THR A 88 69.81 -6.85 1.16
C THR A 88 68.90 -5.63 0.99
N TRP A 89 69.43 -4.48 0.58
CA TRP A 89 68.64 -3.25 0.46
C TRP A 89 67.45 -3.36 -0.51
N PRO A 90 67.62 -3.79 -1.78
CA PRO A 90 66.49 -3.85 -2.72
C PRO A 90 65.49 -4.97 -2.34
N LEU A 91 65.98 -6.05 -1.70
CA LEU A 91 65.14 -7.15 -1.24
C LEU A 91 64.21 -6.69 -0.10
N LEU A 92 64.73 -5.92 0.85
CA LEU A 92 63.93 -5.31 1.91
C LEU A 92 62.91 -4.32 1.34
N GLN A 93 63.27 -3.58 0.28
CA GLN A 93 62.34 -2.69 -0.42
C GLN A 93 61.17 -3.47 -1.07
N GLU A 94 61.45 -4.60 -1.75
CA GLU A 94 60.39 -5.44 -2.31
C GLU A 94 59.46 -6.04 -1.25
N PHE A 95 59.96 -6.44 -0.08
CA PHE A 95 59.10 -6.86 1.04
C PHE A 95 58.18 -5.71 1.54
N VAL A 96 58.64 -4.46 1.55
CA VAL A 96 57.80 -3.29 1.89
C VAL A 96 56.75 -3.03 0.81
N CYS A 97 57.12 -3.16 -0.48
CA CYS A 97 56.19 -3.07 -1.61
C CYS A 97 55.08 -4.14 -1.50
N LEU A 98 55.45 -5.41 -1.29
CA LEU A 98 54.51 -6.52 -1.13
C LEU A 98 53.58 -6.34 0.10
N ALA A 99 54.09 -5.81 1.21
CA ALA A 99 53.25 -5.48 2.36
C ALA A 99 52.26 -4.35 2.05
N ALA A 100 52.65 -3.34 1.26
CA ALA A 100 51.74 -2.30 0.79
C ALA A 100 50.69 -2.86 -0.18
N ALA A 101 51.07 -3.78 -1.07
CA ALA A 101 50.17 -4.49 -1.96
C ALA A 101 49.13 -5.31 -1.17
N HIS A 102 49.52 -6.07 -0.14
CA HIS A 102 48.54 -6.74 0.73
C HIS A 102 47.64 -5.78 1.53
N LEU A 103 48.14 -4.61 1.96
CA LEU A 103 47.32 -3.58 2.60
C LEU A 103 46.25 -3.01 1.67
N TYR A 104 46.48 -2.95 0.35
CA TYR A 104 45.53 -2.45 -0.65
C TYR A 104 44.19 -3.23 -0.66
N PHE A 105 44.25 -4.53 -0.36
CA PHE A 105 43.09 -5.45 -0.21
C PHE A 105 42.63 -5.56 1.26
N GLY A 106 43.21 -4.78 2.17
CA GLY A 106 42.93 -4.85 3.60
C GLY A 106 43.44 -6.12 4.30
N ALA A 107 44.32 -6.91 3.66
CA ALA A 107 44.91 -8.13 4.22
C ALA A 107 46.00 -7.81 5.25
N THR A 108 45.61 -7.07 6.30
CA THR A 108 46.55 -6.45 7.26
C THR A 108 47.43 -7.45 8.00
N ASP A 109 46.95 -8.66 8.30
CA ASP A 109 47.76 -9.68 8.97
C ASP A 109 48.86 -10.24 8.06
N LYS A 110 48.60 -10.44 6.75
CA LYS A 110 49.65 -10.76 5.76
C LYS A 110 50.68 -9.63 5.69
N ALA A 111 50.23 -8.39 5.55
CA ALA A 111 51.11 -7.22 5.49
C ALA A 111 51.95 -7.05 6.76
N ARG A 112 51.36 -7.28 7.95
CA ARG A 112 52.06 -7.25 9.25
C ARG A 112 53.14 -8.33 9.34
N ASN A 113 52.84 -9.56 8.93
CA ASN A 113 53.80 -10.67 8.98
C ASN A 113 55.01 -10.39 8.08
N ILE A 114 54.77 -9.93 6.86
CA ILE A 114 55.81 -9.57 5.87
C ILE A 114 56.68 -8.40 6.36
N LEU A 115 56.09 -7.39 7.01
CA LEU A 115 56.85 -6.33 7.68
C LEU A 115 57.66 -6.83 8.88
N GLY A 116 57.14 -7.81 9.62
CA GLY A 116 57.87 -8.51 10.67
C GLY A 116 59.12 -9.24 10.13
N GLU A 117 58.98 -9.94 8.99
CA GLU A 117 60.10 -10.58 8.30
C GLU A 117 61.13 -9.55 7.77
N CYS A 118 60.67 -8.46 7.17
CA CYS A 118 61.51 -7.37 6.71
C CYS A 118 62.33 -6.74 7.87
N VAL A 119 61.69 -6.47 9.01
CA VAL A 119 62.38 -5.93 10.21
C VAL A 119 63.34 -6.96 10.83
N SER A 120 63.00 -8.26 10.79
CA SER A 120 63.88 -9.34 11.24
C SER A 120 65.14 -9.44 10.35
N LEU A 121 64.95 -9.39 9.03
CA LEU A 121 66.03 -9.43 8.04
C LEU A 121 66.94 -8.19 8.12
N TYR A 122 66.37 -7.00 8.31
CA TYR A 122 67.16 -5.77 8.55
C TYR A 122 68.04 -5.89 9.82
N LYS A 123 67.50 -6.47 10.90
CA LYS A 123 68.26 -6.67 12.15
C LYS A 123 69.43 -7.66 11.98
N SER A 124 69.32 -8.66 11.11
CA SER A 124 70.41 -9.63 10.90
C SER A 124 71.56 -9.08 10.05
N THR A 125 71.29 -8.11 9.17
CA THR A 125 72.26 -7.64 8.16
C THR A 125 73.18 -6.51 8.62
N LYS A 126 72.98 -5.98 9.84
CA LYS A 126 73.74 -4.84 10.43
C LYS A 126 73.78 -3.56 9.56
N GLN A 127 72.80 -3.38 8.65
CA GLN A 127 72.76 -2.20 7.80
C GLN A 127 72.35 -0.93 8.57
N THR A 128 72.82 0.21 8.09
CA THR A 128 72.66 1.54 8.73
C THR A 128 71.58 2.41 8.10
N ASN A 129 70.84 1.91 7.11
CA ASN A 129 69.87 2.73 6.35
C ASN A 129 68.52 2.84 7.08
N GLU A 130 68.48 3.78 8.03
CA GLU A 130 67.30 4.07 8.85
C GLU A 130 66.04 4.44 8.04
N LEU A 131 66.16 4.91 6.79
CA LEU A 131 65.03 5.42 6.02
C LEU A 131 63.98 4.33 5.74
N LEU A 132 64.42 3.16 5.28
CA LEU A 132 63.52 2.03 5.00
C LEU A 132 62.97 1.41 6.29
N LEU A 133 63.77 1.35 7.37
CA LEU A 133 63.27 0.92 8.68
C LEU A 133 62.17 1.84 9.19
N ASN A 134 62.33 3.15 9.01
CA ASN A 134 61.31 4.15 9.30
C ASN A 134 60.06 3.97 8.41
N ASP A 135 60.21 3.74 7.10
CA ASP A 135 59.06 3.55 6.21
C ASP A 135 58.31 2.23 6.45
N ALA A 136 59.01 1.14 6.71
CA ALA A 136 58.43 -0.13 7.16
C ALA A 136 57.68 0.03 8.50
N THR A 137 58.24 0.82 9.44
CA THR A 137 57.60 1.11 10.73
C THR A 137 56.37 2.01 10.59
N LYS A 138 56.41 3.03 9.71
CA LYS A 138 55.23 3.84 9.35
C LYS A 138 54.13 2.98 8.74
N LEU A 139 54.47 2.06 7.83
CA LEU A 139 53.51 1.16 7.20
C LEU A 139 52.93 0.16 8.21
N LEU A 140 53.74 -0.39 9.11
CA LEU A 140 53.28 -1.27 10.19
C LEU A 140 52.30 -0.54 11.12
N PHE A 141 52.60 0.70 11.52
CA PHE A 141 51.70 1.53 12.31
C PHE A 141 50.40 1.87 11.55
N LYS A 142 50.47 2.09 10.23
CA LYS A 142 49.30 2.27 9.35
C LYS A 142 48.42 1.02 9.33
N CYS A 143 49.00 -0.18 9.24
CA CYS A 143 48.28 -1.45 9.30
C CYS A 143 47.56 -1.65 10.65
N VAL A 144 48.27 -1.48 11.78
CA VAL A 144 47.68 -1.63 13.13
C VAL A 144 46.53 -0.63 13.36
N LYS A 145 46.73 0.64 13.00
CA LYS A 145 45.72 1.70 13.14
C LYS A 145 44.52 1.52 12.19
N PHE A 146 44.72 0.86 11.04
CA PHE A 146 43.62 0.46 10.16
C PHE A 146 42.83 -0.71 10.76
N GLN A 147 43.52 -1.72 11.29
CA GLN A 147 42.92 -2.94 11.84
C GLN A 147 42.03 -2.65 13.06
N ASP A 148 42.51 -1.87 14.03
CA ASP A 148 41.73 -1.37 15.17
C ASP A 148 40.43 -0.67 14.73
N ARG A 149 40.54 0.28 13.80
CA ARG A 149 39.38 1.01 13.28
C ARG A 149 38.41 0.12 12.50
N LEU A 150 38.92 -0.83 11.72
CA LEU A 150 38.09 -1.77 10.97
C LEU A 150 37.32 -2.69 11.92
N GLU A 151 37.94 -3.16 12.99
CA GLU A 151 37.26 -3.95 14.03
C GLU A 151 36.15 -3.14 14.72
N GLN A 152 36.45 -1.89 15.11
CA GLN A 152 35.46 -0.97 15.70
C GLN A 152 34.25 -0.73 14.77
N LEU A 153 34.47 -0.54 13.46
CA LEU A 153 33.38 -0.40 12.49
C LEU A 153 32.62 -1.71 12.27
N THR A 154 33.31 -2.85 12.20
CA THR A 154 32.70 -4.18 12.03
C THR A 154 31.78 -4.50 13.21
N ASN A 155 32.22 -4.24 14.44
CA ASN A 155 31.42 -4.44 15.65
C ASN A 155 30.25 -3.44 15.80
N ARG A 156 30.28 -2.31 15.06
CA ARG A 156 29.12 -1.40 14.92
C ARG A 156 28.16 -1.83 13.79
N GLN A 157 28.66 -2.40 12.69
CA GLN A 157 27.87 -2.89 11.56
C GLN A 157 26.95 -4.06 11.98
N LYS A 158 27.45 -4.96 12.84
CA LYS A 158 26.73 -6.09 13.43
C LYS A 158 25.52 -5.71 14.29
N ARG A 159 25.33 -4.43 14.63
CA ARG A 159 24.17 -3.97 15.40
C ARG A 159 22.89 -4.12 14.58
N VAL A 160 21.86 -4.68 15.20
CA VAL A 160 20.50 -4.78 14.66
C VAL A 160 19.85 -3.39 14.70
N ASN A 161 19.13 -3.02 13.63
CA ASN A 161 18.32 -1.81 13.48
C ASN A 161 18.93 -0.50 14.03
N PRO A 162 20.19 -0.13 13.66
CA PRO A 162 20.78 1.14 14.08
C PRO A 162 20.06 2.33 13.43
N PRO A 163 19.84 3.44 14.17
CA PRO A 163 19.22 4.65 13.62
C PRO A 163 19.94 5.21 12.36
N PRO A 164 19.23 5.86 11.42
CA PRO A 164 19.81 6.29 10.15
C PRO A 164 21.03 7.21 10.28
N ASN A 165 21.08 8.09 11.28
CA ASN A 165 22.23 8.95 11.55
C ASN A 165 23.48 8.17 12.01
N VAL A 166 23.30 7.07 12.76
CA VAL A 166 24.40 6.17 13.16
C VAL A 166 24.92 5.41 11.95
N THR A 167 24.04 4.97 11.06
CA THR A 167 24.41 4.28 9.80
C THR A 167 25.10 5.23 8.81
N ALA A 168 24.61 6.47 8.66
CA ALA A 168 25.27 7.48 7.83
C ALA A 168 26.67 7.82 8.35
N ARG A 169 26.86 7.92 9.67
CA ARG A 169 28.18 8.10 10.27
C ARG A 169 29.09 6.89 10.08
N LEU A 170 28.55 5.67 10.15
CA LEU A 170 29.30 4.44 9.86
C LEU A 170 29.82 4.41 8.41
N LEU A 171 28.98 4.83 7.46
CA LEU A 171 29.34 4.94 6.05
C LEU A 171 30.47 5.95 5.82
N ILE A 172 30.36 7.17 6.38
CA ILE A 172 31.39 8.23 6.25
C ILE A 172 32.74 7.77 6.85
N GLU A 173 32.71 7.09 7.99
CA GLU A 173 33.94 6.59 8.63
C GLU A 173 34.57 5.42 7.83
N ALA A 174 33.77 4.61 7.12
CA ALA A 174 34.26 3.60 6.19
C ALA A 174 34.78 4.20 4.87
N GLU A 175 34.12 5.22 4.32
CA GLU A 175 34.59 6.01 3.17
C GLU A 175 35.94 6.69 3.46
N GLY A 176 36.18 7.12 4.70
CA GLY A 176 37.49 7.63 5.14
C GLY A 176 38.59 6.56 5.25
N LEU A 177 38.23 5.28 5.36
CA LEU A 177 39.18 4.15 5.47
C LEU A 177 39.41 3.42 4.14
N ILE A 178 38.44 3.41 3.22
CA ILE A 178 38.60 2.77 1.91
C ILE A 178 39.73 3.41 1.09
N VAL A 179 40.09 4.67 1.37
CA VAL A 179 41.27 5.35 0.79
C VAL A 179 42.61 4.68 1.18
N ILE A 180 42.65 3.96 2.32
CA ILE A 180 43.84 3.21 2.74
C ILE A 180 43.91 1.82 2.11
N ALA A 181 42.75 1.17 1.92
CA ALA A 181 42.62 -0.19 1.40
C ALA A 181 41.43 -0.28 0.43
N PRO A 182 41.58 0.19 -0.83
CA PRO A 182 40.47 0.39 -1.76
C PRO A 182 39.66 -0.86 -2.11
N LEU A 183 40.27 -2.03 -1.93
CA LEU A 183 39.70 -3.34 -2.29
C LEU A 183 39.46 -4.21 -1.03
N SER A 184 39.32 -3.60 0.15
CA SER A 184 39.03 -4.31 1.39
C SER A 184 37.58 -4.81 1.45
N ILE A 185 37.40 -6.12 1.29
CA ILE A 185 36.08 -6.79 1.37
C ILE A 185 35.31 -6.41 2.64
N PRO A 186 35.88 -6.45 3.87
CA PRO A 186 35.19 -6.00 5.08
C PRO A 186 34.69 -4.54 5.03
N LEU A 187 35.47 -3.60 4.48
CA LEU A 187 35.00 -2.21 4.33
C LEU A 187 33.87 -2.10 3.29
N LEU A 188 33.97 -2.83 2.17
CA LEU A 188 32.92 -2.85 1.16
C LEU A 188 31.62 -3.47 1.70
N ILE A 189 31.70 -4.50 2.55
CA ILE A 189 30.57 -5.08 3.28
C ILE A 189 29.93 -4.03 4.20
N ILE A 190 30.74 -3.24 4.92
CA ILE A 190 30.26 -2.14 5.79
C ILE A 190 29.60 -1.03 4.95
N GLN A 191 30.20 -0.61 3.84
CA GLN A 191 29.64 0.43 2.96
C GLN A 191 28.34 -0.03 2.30
N ALA A 192 28.32 -1.22 1.69
CA ALA A 192 27.15 -1.78 1.02
C ALA A 192 25.98 -1.99 1.98
N SER A 193 26.20 -2.63 3.14
CA SER A 193 25.16 -2.79 4.16
C SER A 193 24.66 -1.45 4.73
N SER A 194 25.52 -0.44 4.81
CA SER A 194 25.10 0.92 5.20
C SER A 194 24.26 1.60 4.12
N LEU A 195 24.63 1.48 2.84
CA LEU A 195 23.88 2.05 1.71
C LEU A 195 22.51 1.39 1.56
N LEU A 196 22.41 0.06 1.72
CA LEU A 196 21.14 -0.68 1.76
C LEU A 196 20.24 -0.17 2.91
N ARG A 197 20.77 -0.11 4.14
CA ARG A 197 20.03 0.40 5.33
C ARG A 197 19.61 1.87 5.20
N LEU A 198 20.34 2.68 4.41
CA LEU A 198 20.00 4.07 4.06
C LEU A 198 19.11 4.20 2.82
N LYS A 199 18.63 3.09 2.24
CA LYS A 199 17.82 3.03 1.02
C LYS A 199 18.48 3.68 -0.21
N ARG A 200 19.83 3.75 -0.24
CA ARG A 200 20.69 4.28 -1.32
C ARG A 200 21.11 3.17 -2.30
N TYR A 201 20.14 2.45 -2.85
CA TYR A 201 20.38 1.22 -3.62
C TYR A 201 21.26 1.44 -4.87
N ARG A 202 20.98 2.48 -5.66
CA ARG A 202 21.76 2.83 -6.87
C ARG A 202 23.24 3.05 -6.56
N ASP A 203 23.55 3.70 -5.44
CA ASP A 203 24.92 3.98 -5.02
C ASP A 203 25.65 2.70 -4.60
N CYS A 204 24.93 1.75 -3.99
CA CYS A 204 25.44 0.41 -3.67
C CYS A 204 25.77 -0.38 -4.95
N CYS A 205 24.90 -0.34 -5.96
CA CYS A 205 25.16 -0.96 -7.26
C CYS A 205 26.38 -0.32 -7.94
N LEU A 206 26.48 1.01 -7.95
CA LEU A 206 27.62 1.73 -8.53
C LEU A 206 28.94 1.36 -7.82
N LEU A 207 28.97 1.39 -6.49
CA LEU A 207 30.16 1.06 -5.70
C LEU A 207 30.68 -0.36 -6.01
N LEU A 208 29.82 -1.37 -5.91
CA LEU A 208 30.25 -2.77 -6.08
C LEU A 208 30.59 -3.12 -7.53
N LYS A 209 29.91 -2.48 -8.50
CA LYS A 209 30.22 -2.59 -9.94
C LYS A 209 31.54 -1.88 -10.30
N GLU A 210 31.83 -0.73 -9.70
CA GLU A 210 33.10 0.00 -9.92
C GLU A 210 34.32 -0.76 -9.37
N LYS A 211 34.16 -1.48 -8.24
CA LYS A 211 35.24 -2.29 -7.63
C LYS A 211 35.35 -3.71 -8.20
N SER A 212 34.49 -4.14 -9.12
CA SER A 212 34.45 -5.51 -9.68
C SER A 212 34.29 -6.64 -8.64
N MET A 213 33.79 -6.35 -7.44
CA MET A 213 33.82 -7.28 -6.28
C MET A 213 32.64 -8.26 -6.19
N VAL A 214 31.64 -8.11 -7.06
CA VAL A 214 30.32 -8.78 -6.98
C VAL A 214 30.37 -10.31 -7.07
N LYS A 215 31.45 -10.90 -7.61
CA LYS A 215 31.59 -12.37 -7.79
C LYS A 215 32.68 -13.01 -6.91
N LEU A 216 33.16 -12.31 -5.88
CA LEU A 216 34.33 -12.74 -5.10
C LEU A 216 34.03 -13.01 -3.62
N ASP A 217 32.88 -12.57 -3.12
CA ASP A 217 32.47 -12.72 -1.72
C ASP A 217 30.94 -12.90 -1.65
N PRO A 218 30.40 -13.96 -1.03
CA PRO A 218 28.96 -14.23 -0.98
C PRO A 218 28.12 -13.09 -0.41
N GLN A 219 28.64 -12.34 0.56
CA GLN A 219 27.94 -11.26 1.24
C GLN A 219 27.85 -10.01 0.35
N LEU A 220 28.90 -9.72 -0.43
CA LEU A 220 28.89 -8.70 -1.48
C LEU A 220 28.01 -9.09 -2.67
N THR A 221 28.02 -10.35 -3.11
CA THR A 221 27.07 -10.87 -4.11
C THR A 221 25.63 -10.62 -3.67
N LEU A 222 25.30 -10.97 -2.41
CA LEU A 222 23.97 -10.84 -1.84
C LEU A 222 23.53 -9.37 -1.74
N TYR A 223 24.40 -8.48 -1.24
CA TYR A 223 24.09 -7.06 -1.14
C TYR A 223 23.92 -6.38 -2.50
N TYR A 224 24.68 -6.79 -3.52
CA TYR A 224 24.49 -6.30 -4.89
C TYR A 224 23.17 -6.77 -5.49
N ALA A 225 22.81 -8.06 -5.32
CA ALA A 225 21.54 -8.60 -5.78
C ALA A 225 20.33 -7.94 -5.10
N GLN A 226 20.41 -7.71 -3.78
CA GLN A 226 19.39 -6.96 -3.03
C GLN A 226 19.27 -5.51 -3.52
N ALA A 227 20.38 -4.84 -3.84
CA ALA A 227 20.37 -3.48 -4.38
C ALA A 227 19.79 -3.42 -5.80
N LEU A 228 20.04 -4.43 -6.64
CA LEU A 228 19.47 -4.54 -7.99
C LEU A 228 17.96 -4.76 -7.98
N ASP A 229 17.45 -5.70 -7.18
CA ASP A 229 16.00 -5.94 -7.07
C ASP A 229 15.27 -4.75 -6.45
N CYS A 230 15.89 -4.06 -5.48
CA CYS A 230 15.39 -2.75 -4.99
C CYS A 230 15.48 -1.60 -6.02
N CYS A 231 16.20 -1.80 -7.14
CA CYS A 231 16.20 -0.94 -8.33
C CYS A 231 15.28 -1.48 -9.45
N CYS A 232 14.42 -2.46 -9.16
CA CYS A 232 13.55 -3.18 -10.11
C CYS A 232 14.27 -4.06 -11.15
N LEU A 233 15.57 -4.35 -10.98
CA LEU A 233 16.38 -5.17 -11.88
C LEU A 233 16.47 -6.63 -11.38
N ALA A 234 15.30 -7.25 -11.17
CA ALA A 234 15.16 -8.58 -10.55
C ALA A 234 15.82 -9.71 -11.36
N GLU A 235 15.80 -9.61 -12.70
CA GLU A 235 16.44 -10.57 -13.60
C GLU A 235 17.97 -10.49 -13.52
N GLU A 236 18.55 -9.28 -13.56
CA GLU A 236 19.99 -9.08 -13.33
C GLU A 236 20.42 -9.62 -11.96
N ALA A 237 19.63 -9.36 -10.91
CA ALA A 237 19.91 -9.86 -9.56
C ALA A 237 19.93 -11.40 -9.51
N THR A 238 18.94 -12.04 -10.13
CA THR A 238 18.80 -13.51 -10.19
C THR A 238 19.92 -14.15 -11.02
N ASN A 239 20.28 -13.53 -12.15
CA ASN A 239 21.37 -13.98 -13.02
C ASN A 239 22.73 -13.88 -12.31
N VAL A 240 22.99 -12.79 -11.57
CA VAL A 240 24.23 -12.63 -10.79
C VAL A 240 24.35 -13.67 -9.70
N VAL A 241 23.29 -13.88 -8.90
CA VAL A 241 23.27 -14.90 -7.84
C VAL A 241 23.47 -16.30 -8.42
N THR A 242 22.74 -16.64 -9.48
CA THR A 242 22.82 -17.97 -10.12
C THR A 242 24.21 -18.21 -10.73
N THR A 243 24.82 -17.21 -11.38
CA THR A 243 26.19 -17.30 -11.90
C THR A 243 27.21 -17.52 -10.78
N PHE A 244 27.04 -16.88 -9.62
CA PHE A 244 27.92 -17.06 -8.47
C PHE A 244 27.75 -18.46 -7.85
N LEU A 245 26.51 -18.91 -7.64
CA LEU A 245 26.22 -20.25 -7.10
C LEU A 245 26.77 -21.38 -7.99
N HIS A 246 26.79 -21.22 -9.31
CA HIS A 246 27.46 -22.18 -10.22
C HIS A 246 29.00 -22.20 -10.12
N SER A 247 29.62 -21.22 -9.45
CA SER A 247 31.08 -21.16 -9.24
C SER A 247 31.54 -21.61 -7.85
N VAL A 248 30.60 -21.97 -6.96
CA VAL A 248 30.86 -22.36 -5.57
C VAL A 248 30.44 -23.83 -5.35
N PRO A 249 31.16 -24.62 -4.53
CA PRO A 249 30.76 -25.99 -4.21
C PRO A 249 29.40 -26.08 -3.51
N SER A 250 28.66 -27.15 -3.79
CA SER A 250 27.28 -27.40 -3.31
C SER A 250 27.10 -27.27 -1.79
N ASP A 251 28.13 -27.61 -1.01
CA ASP A 251 28.07 -27.76 0.44
C ASP A 251 28.50 -26.49 1.20
N ASP A 252 28.79 -25.38 0.50
CA ASP A 252 29.28 -24.15 1.14
C ASP A 252 28.19 -23.45 1.98
N HIS A 253 28.31 -23.55 3.29
CA HIS A 253 27.36 -22.94 4.24
C HIS A 253 27.35 -21.40 4.21
N THR A 254 28.30 -20.73 3.54
CA THR A 254 28.29 -19.27 3.38
C THR A 254 27.28 -18.78 2.35
N VAL A 255 26.80 -19.64 1.43
CA VAL A 255 25.86 -19.25 0.36
C VAL A 255 24.38 -19.51 0.68
N VAL A 256 24.05 -19.90 1.91
CA VAL A 256 22.65 -20.18 2.35
C VAL A 256 21.70 -19.01 2.07
N GLU A 257 22.12 -17.78 2.34
CA GLU A 257 21.29 -16.58 2.09
C GLU A 257 21.19 -16.20 0.59
N LEU A 258 22.12 -16.67 -0.25
CA LEU A 258 22.02 -16.56 -1.72
C LEU A 258 21.02 -17.57 -2.28
N HIS A 259 21.02 -18.82 -1.80
CA HIS A 259 19.96 -19.79 -2.14
C HIS A 259 18.58 -19.32 -1.65
N ARG A 260 18.51 -18.69 -0.47
CA ARG A 260 17.27 -18.08 0.04
C ARG A 260 16.77 -16.97 -0.89
N PHE A 261 17.66 -16.09 -1.36
CA PHE A 261 17.33 -15.05 -2.35
C PHE A 261 16.87 -15.67 -3.69
N GLN A 262 17.57 -16.69 -4.19
CA GLN A 262 17.23 -17.39 -5.44
C GLN A 262 15.84 -18.06 -5.33
N LYS A 263 15.55 -18.76 -4.24
CA LYS A 263 14.23 -19.38 -3.99
C LYS A 263 13.12 -18.34 -3.88
N PHE A 264 13.38 -17.19 -3.25
CA PHE A 264 12.45 -16.08 -3.15
C PHE A 264 12.14 -15.45 -4.52
N GLY A 265 13.16 -15.26 -5.37
CA GLY A 265 12.99 -14.82 -6.76
C GLY A 265 12.16 -15.82 -7.60
N PHE A 266 12.46 -17.12 -7.48
CA PHE A 266 11.68 -18.18 -8.13
C PHE A 266 10.21 -18.18 -7.70
N LEU A 267 9.92 -18.10 -6.40
CA LEU A 267 8.54 -18.05 -5.89
C LEU A 267 7.80 -16.76 -6.31
N ARG A 268 8.49 -15.62 -6.47
CA ARG A 268 7.93 -14.40 -7.09
C ARG A 268 7.62 -14.59 -8.58
N SER A 269 8.35 -15.43 -9.30
CA SER A 269 8.05 -15.79 -10.69
C SER A 269 6.83 -16.71 -10.78
N GLU A 270 6.83 -17.82 -10.04
CA GLU A 270 5.71 -18.78 -10.05
C GLU A 270 4.41 -18.16 -9.55
N ALA A 271 4.46 -17.24 -8.57
CA ALA A 271 3.29 -16.47 -8.15
C ALA A 271 2.68 -15.63 -9.28
N ARG A 272 3.51 -14.98 -10.11
CA ARG A 272 3.05 -14.19 -11.26
C ARG A 272 2.48 -15.07 -12.37
N LYS A 273 3.12 -16.21 -12.63
CA LYS A 273 2.65 -17.21 -13.58
C LYS A 273 1.28 -17.75 -13.16
N ALA A 274 1.14 -18.22 -11.92
CA ALA A 274 -0.13 -18.70 -11.37
C ALA A 274 -1.23 -17.62 -11.39
N LEU A 275 -0.88 -16.34 -11.17
CA LEU A 275 -1.80 -15.20 -11.33
C LEU A 275 -2.27 -14.99 -12.77
N ALA A 276 -1.43 -15.25 -13.78
CA ALA A 276 -1.80 -15.17 -15.20
C ALA A 276 -2.56 -16.42 -15.69
N GLU A 277 -2.30 -17.58 -15.09
CA GLU A 277 -3.01 -18.84 -15.32
C GLU A 277 -4.31 -18.95 -14.49
N ASN A 278 -4.67 -17.90 -13.74
CA ASN A 278 -5.81 -17.80 -12.82
C ASN A 278 -5.83 -18.81 -11.65
N ASP A 279 -4.73 -19.52 -11.38
CA ASP A 279 -4.58 -20.31 -10.14
C ASP A 279 -4.22 -19.40 -8.97
N TYR A 280 -5.26 -18.76 -8.43
CA TYR A 280 -5.17 -17.96 -7.21
C TYR A 280 -4.75 -18.79 -5.98
N SER A 281 -4.85 -20.12 -6.02
CA SER A 281 -4.46 -20.99 -4.90
C SER A 281 -2.94 -21.20 -4.83
N ALA A 282 -2.30 -21.53 -5.96
CA ALA A 282 -0.84 -21.58 -6.07
C ALA A 282 -0.22 -20.20 -5.86
N ALA A 283 -0.84 -19.14 -6.40
CA ALA A 283 -0.39 -17.76 -6.17
C ALA A 283 -0.34 -17.40 -4.68
N VAL A 284 -1.41 -17.67 -3.92
CA VAL A 284 -1.45 -17.42 -2.46
C VAL A 284 -0.42 -18.26 -1.71
N SER A 285 -0.20 -19.52 -2.11
CA SER A 285 0.83 -20.38 -1.53
C SER A 285 2.25 -19.81 -1.74
N CYS A 286 2.60 -19.48 -2.99
CA CYS A 286 3.91 -18.93 -3.33
C CYS A 286 4.17 -17.59 -2.64
N LEU A 287 3.21 -16.67 -2.66
CA LEU A 287 3.32 -15.36 -2.00
C LEU A 287 3.42 -15.49 -0.47
N THR A 288 2.81 -16.51 0.12
CA THR A 288 2.97 -16.82 1.56
C THR A 288 4.37 -17.32 1.88
N GLN A 289 4.95 -18.17 1.03
CA GLN A 289 6.36 -18.56 1.16
C GLN A 289 7.30 -17.36 0.98
N CYS A 290 7.01 -16.44 0.05
CA CYS A 290 7.78 -15.19 -0.08
C CYS A 290 7.77 -14.34 1.21
N ILE A 291 6.62 -14.22 1.89
CA ILE A 291 6.53 -13.48 3.16
C ILE A 291 7.39 -14.13 4.26
N ILE A 292 7.48 -15.47 4.29
CA ILE A 292 8.32 -16.22 5.24
C ILE A 292 9.82 -16.07 4.90
N LEU A 293 10.17 -16.14 3.61
CA LEU A 293 11.56 -16.09 3.14
C LEU A 293 12.17 -14.68 3.12
N ARG A 294 11.37 -13.62 3.18
CA ARG A 294 11.80 -12.21 3.14
C ARG A 294 12.93 -11.90 4.13
N ASN A 295 13.88 -11.06 3.69
CA ASN A 295 14.86 -10.40 4.55
C ASN A 295 14.48 -8.93 4.83
N HIS A 296 14.80 -8.45 6.03
CA HIS A 296 14.14 -7.29 6.67
C HIS A 296 14.63 -5.89 6.25
N HIS A 297 14.65 -5.55 4.95
CA HIS A 297 15.10 -4.21 4.50
C HIS A 297 14.16 -3.42 3.56
N ASN A 298 13.23 -4.08 2.85
CA ASN A 298 12.29 -3.39 1.95
C ASN A 298 10.83 -3.49 2.44
N ASP A 299 10.22 -2.34 2.70
CA ASP A 299 8.82 -2.23 3.17
C ASP A 299 7.85 -2.06 2.00
N LYS A 300 8.29 -1.43 0.89
CA LYS A 300 7.48 -1.27 -0.33
C LYS A 300 7.29 -2.61 -1.04
N GLU A 301 8.33 -3.45 -1.05
CA GLU A 301 8.23 -4.82 -1.55
C GLU A 301 7.28 -5.66 -0.69
N LEU A 302 7.35 -5.57 0.64
CA LEU A 302 6.40 -6.25 1.52
C LEU A 302 4.96 -5.78 1.24
N ALA A 303 4.76 -4.48 1.03
CA ALA A 303 3.47 -3.91 0.67
C ALA A 303 2.96 -4.48 -0.67
N SER A 304 3.83 -4.59 -1.67
CA SER A 304 3.51 -5.21 -2.96
C SER A 304 3.16 -6.69 -2.81
N ILE A 305 3.91 -7.49 -2.05
CA ILE A 305 3.61 -8.91 -1.84
C ILE A 305 2.28 -9.10 -1.10
N TYR A 306 1.96 -8.25 -0.11
CA TYR A 306 0.63 -8.24 0.50
C TYR A 306 -0.47 -7.78 -0.46
N PHE A 307 -0.22 -6.81 -1.33
CA PHE A 307 -1.18 -6.37 -2.35
C PHE A 307 -1.49 -7.49 -3.36
N GLU A 308 -0.47 -8.16 -3.91
CA GLU A 308 -0.63 -9.29 -4.82
C GLU A 308 -1.38 -10.45 -4.14
N ARG A 309 -1.04 -10.80 -2.89
CA ARG A 309 -1.72 -11.88 -2.15
C ARG A 309 -3.14 -11.49 -1.77
N GLY A 310 -3.36 -10.22 -1.45
CA GLY A 310 -4.68 -9.63 -1.23
C GLY A 310 -5.56 -9.69 -2.48
N ARG A 311 -5.01 -9.41 -3.67
CA ARG A 311 -5.70 -9.57 -4.95
C ARG A 311 -6.05 -11.03 -5.22
N ALA A 312 -5.08 -11.94 -5.05
CA ALA A 312 -5.31 -13.38 -5.24
C ALA A 312 -6.41 -13.90 -4.29
N ASN A 313 -6.37 -13.55 -3.01
CA ASN A 313 -7.43 -13.88 -2.04
C ASN A 313 -8.80 -13.28 -2.43
N LEU A 314 -8.84 -12.06 -2.99
CA LEU A 314 -10.07 -11.39 -3.41
C LEU A 314 -10.71 -12.03 -4.66
N LEU A 315 -9.89 -12.61 -5.53
CA LEU A 315 -10.32 -13.37 -6.71
C LEU A 315 -10.73 -14.80 -6.32
N LYS A 316 -10.01 -15.43 -5.37
CA LYS A 316 -10.40 -16.69 -4.70
C LYS A 316 -11.62 -16.56 -3.77
N ASN A 317 -12.18 -15.34 -3.63
CA ASN A 317 -13.30 -15.02 -2.74
C ASN A 317 -13.05 -15.26 -1.22
N ASP A 318 -11.79 -15.44 -0.77
CA ASP A 318 -11.44 -15.30 0.65
C ASP A 318 -11.32 -13.81 0.99
N LEU A 319 -12.48 -13.20 1.18
CA LEU A 319 -12.59 -11.78 1.48
C LEU A 319 -11.96 -11.39 2.82
N LYS A 320 -11.86 -12.34 3.77
CA LYS A 320 -11.31 -12.11 5.12
C LYS A 320 -9.78 -12.00 5.07
N SER A 321 -9.12 -12.89 4.34
CA SER A 321 -7.68 -12.79 4.09
C SER A 321 -7.34 -11.66 3.13
N ALA A 322 -8.17 -11.40 2.11
CA ALA A 322 -8.02 -10.25 1.22
C ALA A 322 -8.02 -8.93 1.99
N LEU A 323 -9.02 -8.68 2.85
CA LEU A 323 -9.05 -7.47 3.68
C LEU A 323 -7.85 -7.38 4.62
N ARG A 324 -7.41 -8.49 5.22
CA ARG A 324 -6.23 -8.49 6.10
C ARG A 324 -4.99 -8.01 5.35
N ASP A 325 -4.70 -8.61 4.19
CA ASP A 325 -3.51 -8.33 3.40
C ASP A 325 -3.55 -6.93 2.77
N LEU A 326 -4.69 -6.50 2.22
CA LEU A 326 -4.84 -5.18 1.59
C LEU A 326 -4.74 -4.03 2.62
N ASN A 327 -5.26 -4.20 3.84
CA ASN A 327 -4.99 -3.26 4.93
C ASN A 327 -3.51 -3.26 5.35
N GLY A 328 -2.82 -4.41 5.26
CA GLY A 328 -1.38 -4.51 5.46
C GLY A 328 -0.58 -3.71 4.44
N ALA A 329 -0.91 -3.87 3.15
CA ALA A 329 -0.29 -3.12 2.05
C ALA A 329 -0.46 -1.60 2.21
N CYS A 330 -1.69 -1.12 2.47
CA CYS A 330 -1.96 0.31 2.67
C CYS A 330 -1.21 0.90 3.88
N LYS A 331 -1.00 0.13 4.96
CA LYS A 331 -0.22 0.57 6.14
C LYS A 331 1.28 0.69 5.87
N LEU A 332 1.80 -0.07 4.91
CA LEU A 332 3.23 -0.09 4.56
C LEU A 332 3.61 0.91 3.46
N ASN A 333 2.66 1.25 2.59
CA ASN A 333 2.85 2.19 1.47
C ASN A 333 1.56 3.01 1.27
N PRO A 334 1.25 3.99 2.15
CA PRO A 334 -0.02 4.72 2.14
C PRO A 334 -0.20 5.66 0.95
N ASP A 335 0.89 6.00 0.24
CA ASP A 335 0.87 6.88 -0.93
C ASP A 335 0.31 6.18 -2.21
N ASP A 336 0.15 4.85 -2.18
CA ASP A 336 -0.24 4.06 -3.36
C ASP A 336 -1.76 3.98 -3.53
N GLN A 337 -2.26 4.71 -4.54
CA GLN A 337 -3.69 4.79 -4.83
C GLN A 337 -4.29 3.45 -5.28
N HIS A 338 -3.51 2.54 -5.87
CA HIS A 338 -4.01 1.23 -6.29
C HIS A 338 -4.31 0.32 -5.09
N TYR A 339 -3.50 0.43 -4.02
CA TYR A 339 -3.68 -0.35 -2.80
C TYR A 339 -4.98 0.08 -2.10
N TRP A 340 -5.23 1.39 -2.01
CA TRP A 340 -6.48 1.92 -1.50
C TRP A 340 -7.68 1.53 -2.36
N LEU A 341 -7.59 1.64 -3.69
CA LEU A 341 -8.69 1.26 -4.60
C LEU A 341 -9.09 -0.21 -4.42
N LEU A 342 -8.11 -1.12 -4.42
CA LEU A 342 -8.37 -2.56 -4.24
C LEU A 342 -8.85 -2.89 -2.82
N LEU A 343 -8.39 -2.16 -1.79
CA LEU A 343 -8.93 -2.26 -0.44
C LEU A 343 -10.40 -1.81 -0.38
N GLN A 344 -10.80 -0.78 -1.11
CA GLN A 344 -12.21 -0.37 -1.18
C GLN A 344 -13.05 -1.40 -1.96
N THR A 345 -12.60 -1.93 -3.11
CA THR A 345 -13.36 -2.98 -3.81
C THR A 345 -13.45 -4.29 -2.99
N ALA A 346 -12.45 -4.62 -2.18
CA ALA A 346 -12.55 -5.70 -1.21
C ALA A 346 -13.58 -5.42 -0.10
N LYS A 347 -13.64 -4.19 0.44
CA LYS A 347 -14.68 -3.77 1.40
C LYS A 347 -16.08 -3.81 0.77
N LEU A 348 -16.22 -3.44 -0.51
CA LEU A 348 -17.47 -3.51 -1.27
C LEU A 348 -17.88 -4.96 -1.57
N LYS A 349 -16.95 -5.88 -1.83
CA LYS A 349 -17.27 -7.32 -1.93
C LYS A 349 -17.73 -7.93 -0.60
N VAL A 350 -17.17 -7.48 0.54
CA VAL A 350 -17.62 -7.93 1.88
C VAL A 350 -18.98 -7.34 2.25
N ARG A 351 -19.13 -6.02 2.09
CA ARG A 351 -20.39 -5.31 2.26
C ARG A 351 -21.24 -5.51 1.01
N LYS A 352 -21.90 -6.68 0.90
CA LYS A 352 -22.81 -7.06 -0.22
C LYS A 352 -23.78 -5.96 -0.66
N HIS A 353 -24.09 -5.01 0.22
CA HIS A 353 -24.55 -3.69 -0.17
C HIS A 353 -23.59 -2.64 0.39
N TRP A 354 -23.08 -1.75 -0.47
CA TRP A 354 -22.87 -0.37 -0.03
C TRP A 354 -23.58 0.59 -0.97
N ILE A 355 -24.19 1.57 -0.33
CA ILE A 355 -24.91 2.66 -0.96
C ILE A 355 -23.91 3.78 -1.18
N MET A 356 -23.71 4.20 -2.43
CA MET A 356 -23.02 5.46 -2.72
C MET A 356 -23.86 6.62 -2.22
N ILE A 357 -23.59 7.07 -0.99
CA ILE A 357 -24.03 8.39 -0.54
C ILE A 357 -23.14 9.42 -1.21
N GLN A 358 -23.76 10.22 -2.07
CA GLN A 358 -23.26 11.52 -2.44
C GLN A 358 -24.13 12.54 -1.69
N THR A 359 -23.50 13.55 -1.11
CA THR A 359 -24.16 14.77 -0.65
C THR A 359 -23.67 15.95 -1.49
N HIS A 360 -24.60 16.84 -1.80
CA HIS A 360 -24.29 18.15 -2.34
C HIS A 360 -24.77 19.19 -1.33
N GLU A 361 -23.83 19.73 -0.55
CA GLU A 361 -24.10 20.86 0.33
C GLU A 361 -24.51 22.09 -0.50
N ILE A 362 -25.63 22.69 -0.12
CA ILE A 362 -26.07 23.97 -0.66
C ILE A 362 -26.17 24.96 0.49
N TRP A 363 -25.43 26.06 0.36
CA TRP A 363 -25.31 27.13 1.34
C TRP A 363 -26.25 28.28 0.99
N LEU A 364 -27.35 28.40 1.73
CA LEU A 364 -28.32 29.47 1.56
C LEU A 364 -27.94 30.65 2.46
N THR A 365 -27.90 31.86 1.87
CA THR A 365 -27.62 33.11 2.59
C THR A 365 -28.46 34.25 2.01
N THR A 366 -29.09 35.03 2.87
CA THR A 366 -29.80 36.24 2.45
C THR A 366 -28.82 37.37 2.13
N ASN A 367 -28.75 37.76 0.85
CA ASN A 367 -28.06 38.97 0.44
C ASN A 367 -28.80 40.20 1.00
N SER A 368 -28.28 40.78 2.08
CA SER A 368 -28.78 42.05 2.60
C SER A 368 -28.65 43.16 1.55
N SER A 369 -29.72 43.93 1.36
CA SER A 369 -29.99 44.63 0.10
C SER A 369 -29.26 45.97 -0.06
N GLN A 370 -27.95 45.92 -0.31
CA GLN A 370 -27.19 47.04 -0.88
C GLN A 370 -26.48 46.63 -2.18
N GLY A 371 -27.06 46.98 -3.34
CA GLY A 371 -26.44 46.62 -4.62
C GLY A 371 -27.20 46.89 -5.92
N ILE A 372 -28.44 47.41 -5.90
CA ILE A 372 -29.16 47.77 -7.14
C ILE A 372 -28.59 49.07 -7.72
N GLN A 373 -27.40 48.99 -8.33
CA GLN A 373 -26.91 49.77 -9.48
C GLN A 373 -25.43 49.44 -9.81
N GLN A 374 -25.04 49.61 -11.08
CA GLN A 374 -23.64 49.65 -11.59
C GLN A 374 -22.83 48.35 -11.84
N THR A 375 -23.38 47.31 -12.47
CA THR A 375 -22.56 46.34 -13.25
C THR A 375 -22.88 46.26 -14.74
N SER A 376 -24.04 46.75 -15.17
CA SER A 376 -24.45 46.91 -16.59
C SER A 376 -23.68 48.00 -17.36
N LYS A 377 -22.42 48.31 -16.97
CA LYS A 377 -21.62 49.42 -17.55
C LYS A 377 -20.10 49.20 -17.61
N LYS A 378 -19.60 47.95 -17.60
CA LYS A 378 -18.15 47.64 -17.78
C LYS A 378 -17.78 46.68 -18.93
N ARG A 379 -18.72 46.31 -19.81
CA ARG A 379 -18.42 45.52 -21.03
C ARG A 379 -17.83 46.35 -22.19
N ASN A 380 -17.83 47.69 -22.08
CA ASN A 380 -17.31 48.64 -23.09
C ASN A 380 -16.30 49.64 -22.50
N ARG A 381 -15.05 49.20 -22.22
CA ARG A 381 -13.85 50.07 -22.09
C ARG A 381 -12.53 49.26 -22.04
N LYS A 382 -12.30 48.39 -23.02
CA LYS A 382 -11.00 47.69 -23.23
C LYS A 382 -10.47 47.76 -24.66
N ARG A 383 -10.63 48.92 -25.29
CA ARG A 383 -9.91 49.38 -26.49
C ARG A 383 -9.29 50.75 -26.19
N GLN A 384 -8.13 51.04 -26.77
CA GLN A 384 -7.35 52.28 -26.65
C GLN A 384 -6.88 52.68 -25.23
N ARG A 385 -5.65 52.26 -24.86
CA ARG A 385 -4.47 53.15 -24.76
C ARG A 385 -3.26 52.38 -24.20
N ASN A 386 -2.35 51.95 -25.08
CA ASN A 386 -0.97 51.65 -24.70
C ASN A 386 -0.17 52.95 -24.76
N GLY A 387 0.71 53.21 -23.78
CA GLY A 387 1.30 54.54 -23.61
C GLY A 387 2.58 54.62 -22.75
N ILE A 388 3.63 53.89 -23.15
CA ILE A 388 5.05 54.27 -22.97
C ILE A 388 5.63 54.35 -21.52
N GLN A 389 6.50 53.35 -21.21
CA GLN A 389 7.65 53.40 -20.27
C GLN A 389 7.34 53.63 -18.75
N LYS A 390 8.12 53.12 -17.78
CA LYS A 390 9.44 52.44 -17.66
C LYS A 390 9.31 51.40 -16.48
N THR A 391 10.28 50.60 -16.00
CA THR A 391 11.75 50.51 -16.16
C THR A 391 12.17 49.02 -16.34
N LYS A 392 12.98 48.41 -15.43
CA LYS A 392 13.32 46.98 -15.31
C LYS A 392 13.68 46.63 -13.84
N ARG A 393 13.40 45.41 -13.39
CA ARG A 393 14.31 44.61 -12.55
C ARG A 393 14.02 43.11 -12.75
N GLN A 394 15.02 42.26 -12.56
CA GLN A 394 15.04 40.89 -13.10
C GLN A 394 14.38 39.86 -12.17
N ARG A 395 13.82 38.81 -12.77
CA ARG A 395 13.65 37.50 -12.13
C ARG A 395 13.94 36.42 -13.19
N THR A 396 14.71 35.40 -12.82
CA THR A 396 15.28 34.41 -13.74
C THR A 396 14.27 33.36 -14.19
N GLN A 397 14.43 32.86 -15.42
CA GLN A 397 13.63 31.75 -15.95
C GLN A 397 14.07 30.43 -15.29
N LYS A 398 13.10 29.57 -14.91
CA LYS A 398 13.31 28.13 -14.95
C LYS A 398 13.01 27.66 -16.37
N SER A 399 13.95 26.95 -16.99
CA SER A 399 13.74 26.26 -18.26
C SER A 399 12.75 25.10 -18.10
N ARG A 400 11.98 24.82 -19.15
CA ARG A 400 11.27 23.54 -19.28
C ARG A 400 12.29 22.47 -19.65
N ILE A 401 12.26 21.34 -18.97
CA ILE A 401 12.95 20.13 -19.40
C ILE A 401 12.02 19.40 -20.37
N PHE A 402 12.53 19.06 -21.56
CA PHE A 402 11.88 18.11 -22.47
C PHE A 402 12.22 16.69 -22.01
N ILE A 403 11.25 15.78 -22.03
CA ILE A 403 11.45 14.35 -21.79
C ILE A 403 11.34 13.63 -23.15
N SER A 404 12.21 12.65 -23.40
CA SER A 404 12.29 11.88 -24.65
C SER A 404 11.28 10.73 -24.69
N PRO A 405 10.82 10.29 -25.89
CA PRO A 405 9.68 9.39 -26.03
C PRO A 405 10.01 7.88 -25.86
N GLU A 406 10.80 7.52 -24.85
CA GLU A 406 11.20 6.12 -24.59
C GLU A 406 10.40 5.43 -23.46
N GLU A 407 9.53 6.14 -22.74
CA GLU A 407 8.63 5.56 -21.71
C GLU A 407 7.41 4.81 -22.30
N SER A 408 7.48 4.36 -23.56
CA SER A 408 6.36 3.82 -24.34
C SER A 408 5.87 2.42 -23.89
N ILE A 409 6.75 1.61 -23.30
CA ILE A 409 6.47 0.20 -22.96
C ILE A 409 5.29 0.08 -21.96
N ASN A 410 5.22 0.99 -20.98
CA ASN A 410 4.12 1.00 -20.01
C ASN A 410 2.78 1.41 -20.64
N ALA A 411 2.78 2.26 -21.68
CA ALA A 411 1.55 2.73 -22.32
C ALA A 411 0.78 1.58 -23.00
N GLN A 412 1.49 0.63 -23.63
CA GLN A 412 0.87 -0.56 -24.22
C GLN A 412 0.28 -1.49 -23.16
N TYR A 413 0.97 -1.69 -22.03
CA TYR A 413 0.46 -2.48 -20.90
C TYR A 413 -0.80 -1.89 -20.26
N PHE A 414 -0.86 -0.57 -20.09
CA PHE A 414 -2.08 0.11 -19.62
C PHE A 414 -3.21 0.07 -20.65
N GLN A 415 -2.90 0.09 -21.96
CA GLN A 415 -3.88 -0.06 -23.03
C GLN A 415 -4.49 -1.47 -23.02
N SER A 416 -3.69 -2.54 -22.89
CA SER A 416 -4.18 -3.91 -22.85
C SER A 416 -4.98 -4.22 -21.58
N ALA A 417 -4.50 -3.80 -20.41
CA ALA A 417 -5.24 -3.98 -19.15
C ALA A 417 -6.60 -3.26 -19.16
N ARG A 418 -6.69 -2.10 -19.82
CA ARG A 418 -7.96 -1.38 -20.02
C ARG A 418 -8.91 -2.12 -20.96
N LEU A 419 -8.41 -2.71 -22.04
CA LEU A 419 -9.24 -3.48 -22.99
C LEU A 419 -9.76 -4.77 -22.36
N GLN A 420 -8.92 -5.48 -21.60
CA GLN A 420 -9.33 -6.66 -20.84
C GLN A 420 -10.42 -6.32 -19.82
N LEU A 421 -10.29 -5.21 -19.07
CA LEU A 421 -11.31 -4.78 -18.12
C LEU A 421 -12.67 -4.46 -18.80
N LEU A 422 -12.66 -3.96 -20.04
CA LEU A 422 -13.88 -3.68 -20.80
C LEU A 422 -14.55 -4.96 -21.32
N ASP A 423 -13.76 -5.94 -21.76
CA ASP A 423 -14.24 -7.27 -22.16
C ASP A 423 -14.84 -8.03 -20.95
N GLU A 424 -14.15 -8.03 -19.80
CA GLU A 424 -14.67 -8.58 -18.53
C GLU A 424 -15.97 -7.88 -18.09
N MET A 425 -16.12 -6.57 -18.33
CA MET A 425 -17.35 -5.83 -18.05
C MET A 425 -18.50 -6.19 -19.02
N GLN A 426 -18.23 -6.37 -20.31
CA GLN A 426 -19.24 -6.82 -21.27
C GLN A 426 -19.69 -8.27 -20.98
N GLN A 427 -18.76 -9.16 -20.64
CA GLN A 427 -19.06 -10.54 -20.22
C GLN A 427 -19.85 -10.59 -18.90
N ALA A 428 -19.71 -9.58 -18.04
CA ALA A 428 -20.52 -9.39 -16.84
C ALA A 428 -21.87 -8.67 -17.07
N GLY A 429 -22.21 -8.32 -18.32
CA GLY A 429 -23.51 -7.72 -18.68
C GLY A 429 -23.62 -6.20 -18.46
N TYR A 430 -22.52 -5.45 -18.61
CA TYR A 430 -22.52 -3.98 -18.53
C TYR A 430 -22.33 -3.33 -19.91
N ASP A 431 -23.33 -2.54 -20.32
CA ASP A 431 -23.33 -1.81 -21.60
C ASP A 431 -22.31 -0.65 -21.63
N GLU A 432 -21.57 -0.49 -22.74
CA GLU A 432 -20.59 0.61 -22.91
C GLU A 432 -21.18 2.02 -22.71
N HIS A 433 -22.48 2.18 -22.92
CA HIS A 433 -23.18 3.46 -22.76
C HIS A 433 -23.38 3.89 -21.29
N SER A 434 -23.02 3.06 -20.31
CA SER A 434 -23.19 3.34 -18.87
C SER A 434 -22.04 4.12 -18.21
N LEU A 435 -20.98 4.48 -18.95
CA LEU A 435 -19.82 5.19 -18.38
C LEU A 435 -19.90 6.73 -18.48
N PRO A 436 -19.73 7.48 -17.37
CA PRO A 436 -19.83 8.94 -17.37
C PRO A 436 -18.65 9.61 -18.09
N THR A 437 -18.93 10.28 -19.21
CA THR A 437 -17.92 10.91 -20.06
C THR A 437 -17.52 12.31 -19.55
N ALA A 438 -16.80 12.40 -18.43
CA ALA A 438 -16.46 13.68 -17.81
C ALA A 438 -15.11 13.75 -17.06
N PHE A 439 -13.98 13.44 -17.72
CA PHE A 439 -12.68 14.00 -17.33
C PHE A 439 -11.94 14.60 -18.54
N GLY A 440 -11.87 15.93 -18.59
CA GLY A 440 -10.88 16.72 -19.31
C GLY A 440 -10.66 16.45 -20.82
N LYS A 441 -11.56 16.91 -21.68
CA LYS A 441 -11.19 17.25 -23.08
C LYS A 441 -11.11 18.77 -23.25
N SER A 442 -9.88 19.28 -23.44
CA SER A 442 -9.64 20.65 -23.87
C SER A 442 -10.15 20.85 -25.31
N GLY A 443 -11.09 21.76 -25.51
CA GLY A 443 -11.81 21.87 -26.79
C GLY A 443 -10.99 22.41 -27.96
N LYS A 444 -11.03 21.70 -29.09
CA LYS A 444 -11.01 22.24 -30.47
C LYS A 444 -11.30 21.12 -31.48
N GLU A 445 -12.47 21.16 -32.10
CA GLU A 445 -12.64 21.30 -33.56
C GLU A 445 -14.13 21.49 -33.91
N CYS A 446 -14.46 21.76 -35.18
CA CYS A 446 -15.66 22.52 -35.53
C CYS A 446 -16.35 22.09 -36.83
N SER A 447 -17.68 21.88 -36.75
CA SER A 447 -18.71 22.04 -37.78
C SER A 447 -18.61 21.27 -39.13
N LYS A 448 -19.65 20.44 -39.39
CA LYS A 448 -20.33 20.06 -40.67
C LYS A 448 -20.91 18.63 -40.50
N GLY A 449 -22.11 18.27 -40.94
CA GLY A 449 -23.23 19.02 -41.54
C GLY A 449 -24.34 18.07 -42.07
N GLN A 450 -25.47 18.61 -42.55
CA GLN A 450 -26.55 17.96 -43.33
C GLN A 450 -27.56 17.01 -42.63
N GLU A 451 -28.73 17.57 -42.27
CA GLU A 451 -30.09 17.36 -42.86
C GLU A 451 -30.71 15.97 -43.19
N MET A 452 -32.07 16.00 -43.29
CA MET A 452 -33.11 14.96 -43.53
C MET A 452 -33.71 14.39 -42.22
N GLY A 453 -35.03 14.25 -41.98
CA GLY A 453 -36.21 14.15 -42.87
C GLY A 453 -36.68 12.67 -42.92
N GLU A 454 -37.93 12.25 -42.67
CA GLU A 454 -39.25 12.88 -42.42
C GLU A 454 -40.00 12.13 -41.26
N GLY A 455 -41.22 12.48 -40.81
CA GLY A 455 -42.51 11.86 -41.24
C GLY A 455 -42.78 10.45 -40.65
N ILE A 456 -43.93 10.01 -40.13
CA ILE A 456 -45.38 10.38 -40.23
C ILE A 456 -46.16 9.89 -38.95
N GLN A 457 -47.46 10.22 -38.85
CA GLN A 457 -48.51 9.79 -37.90
C GLN A 457 -48.78 8.24 -37.92
N GLU A 458 -49.71 7.57 -37.21
CA GLU A 458 -51.05 7.83 -36.62
C GLU A 458 -51.17 7.09 -35.25
N GLN A 459 -52.06 7.32 -34.26
CA GLN A 459 -53.43 7.85 -34.07
C GLN A 459 -54.56 6.77 -33.94
N HIS A 460 -55.24 6.79 -32.77
CA HIS A 460 -56.53 6.15 -32.38
C HIS A 460 -56.71 4.63 -32.38
N HIS A 461 -57.09 4.07 -31.22
CA HIS A 461 -58.52 3.74 -30.98
C HIS A 461 -58.85 3.52 -29.49
N ASP A 462 -60.04 3.95 -29.08
CA ASP A 462 -60.69 3.69 -27.79
C ASP A 462 -61.61 2.45 -27.89
N ASP A 463 -61.90 1.78 -26.75
CA ASP A 463 -63.27 1.36 -26.37
C ASP A 463 -63.37 0.93 -24.89
N ASP A 464 -64.61 0.92 -24.35
CA ASP A 464 -64.95 0.68 -22.93
C ASP A 464 -65.26 -0.81 -22.58
N GLY A 465 -65.39 -1.13 -21.28
CA GLY A 465 -65.77 -2.48 -20.81
C GLY A 465 -66.11 -2.59 -19.31
N ASP A 466 -67.37 -2.34 -18.95
CA ASP A 466 -67.94 -2.44 -17.59
C ASP A 466 -68.39 -3.88 -17.20
N GLY A 467 -68.56 -4.14 -15.90
CA GLY A 467 -69.25 -5.35 -15.38
C GLY A 467 -68.76 -5.87 -14.01
N GLY A 468 -69.60 -5.80 -12.97
CA GLY A 468 -69.42 -6.49 -11.68
C GLY A 468 -70.04 -7.90 -11.64
N ASP A 469 -70.58 -8.43 -10.52
CA ASP A 469 -70.77 -7.90 -9.16
C ASP A 469 -71.13 -9.05 -8.16
N VAL A 470 -71.18 -8.73 -6.85
CA VAL A 470 -71.88 -9.35 -5.68
C VAL A 470 -71.61 -10.78 -5.11
N HIS A 471 -71.65 -10.78 -3.76
CA HIS A 471 -72.15 -11.79 -2.78
C HIS A 471 -71.39 -13.13 -2.55
N SER A 472 -70.78 -13.36 -1.37
CA SER A 472 -71.32 -13.74 -0.02
C SER A 472 -71.40 -15.28 0.19
N SER A 473 -71.21 -15.88 1.37
CA SER A 473 -71.70 -15.52 2.73
C SER A 473 -70.82 -16.10 3.86
N ALA A 474 -71.13 -15.83 5.13
CA ALA A 474 -70.36 -16.28 6.32
C ALA A 474 -71.15 -17.17 7.31
N ILE A 475 -70.42 -17.95 8.13
CA ILE A 475 -70.73 -18.62 9.42
C ILE A 475 -69.36 -19.16 9.96
N VAL A 476 -68.87 -19.08 11.22
CA VAL A 476 -69.36 -18.81 12.62
C VAL A 476 -69.54 -20.09 13.47
N VAL A 477 -69.26 -20.00 14.80
CA VAL A 477 -69.25 -21.06 15.85
C VAL A 477 -67.97 -21.96 15.81
N GLN A 478 -66.98 -21.88 16.73
CA GLN A 478 -66.91 -22.24 18.19
C GLN A 478 -66.77 -23.77 18.45
N ASP A 479 -66.08 -24.31 19.48
CA ASP A 479 -65.55 -23.76 20.77
C ASP A 479 -64.24 -24.45 21.27
N ASP A 480 -63.73 -23.98 22.43
CA ASP A 480 -62.53 -24.34 23.22
C ASP A 480 -62.22 -25.83 23.57
N VAL A 481 -60.98 -26.08 24.05
CA VAL A 481 -60.67 -26.75 25.37
C VAL A 481 -59.19 -26.54 25.78
N VAL A 482 -58.87 -26.65 27.08
CA VAL A 482 -57.63 -26.15 27.77
C VAL A 482 -56.88 -27.28 28.53
N ILE A 483 -55.76 -26.97 29.23
CA ILE A 483 -55.04 -27.76 30.31
C ILE A 483 -53.94 -28.73 29.78
N SER A 484 -52.69 -28.84 30.30
CA SER A 484 -51.91 -28.11 31.35
C SER A 484 -50.38 -28.40 31.31
N ASP A 485 -49.59 -27.48 31.91
CA ASP A 485 -48.34 -27.63 32.69
C ASP A 485 -47.46 -28.90 32.63
N ARG A 486 -46.11 -28.71 32.59
CA ARG A 486 -45.25 -28.81 33.81
C ARG A 486 -43.78 -28.37 33.63
N ILE A 487 -43.11 -28.16 34.77
CA ILE A 487 -41.79 -27.51 34.95
C ILE A 487 -40.77 -28.50 35.55
N LYS A 488 -39.48 -28.43 35.14
CA LYS A 488 -38.27 -28.47 36.03
C LYS A 488 -36.92 -28.33 35.28
N ALA A 489 -35.83 -28.14 36.02
CA ALA A 489 -34.53 -27.62 35.55
C ALA A 489 -33.31 -28.23 36.29
N ASN A 490 -32.11 -27.69 36.02
CA ASN A 490 -30.75 -28.02 36.55
C ASN A 490 -30.08 -29.25 35.89
N GLY A 491 -28.74 -29.34 35.77
CA GLY A 491 -27.65 -28.38 36.04
C GLY A 491 -26.23 -28.99 35.87
N SER A 492 -25.20 -28.14 35.65
CA SER A 492 -23.72 -28.30 35.80
C SER A 492 -23.06 -29.70 35.95
N GLU A 493 -21.93 -30.02 35.30
CA GLU A 493 -20.57 -29.65 35.78
C GLU A 493 -19.41 -29.87 34.75
N TYR A 494 -18.16 -29.55 35.15
CA TYR A 494 -16.91 -29.64 34.37
C TYR A 494 -16.10 -30.93 34.64
N ALA A 495 -15.32 -31.39 33.64
CA ALA A 495 -14.14 -32.23 33.85
C ALA A 495 -13.10 -32.03 32.72
N VAL A 496 -11.80 -32.20 33.05
CA VAL A 496 -10.65 -32.11 32.13
C VAL A 496 -9.67 -33.24 32.49
N LEU A 497 -9.08 -33.93 31.49
CA LEU A 497 -7.66 -34.38 31.47
C LEU A 497 -7.31 -35.24 30.23
N LEU A 498 -6.02 -35.25 29.91
CA LEU A 498 -5.29 -36.02 28.87
C LEU A 498 -3.92 -36.44 29.49
N PRO A 499 -3.03 -37.20 28.83
CA PRO A 499 -3.20 -38.35 27.92
C PRO A 499 -2.34 -39.57 28.37
N LYS A 500 -2.38 -40.71 27.64
CA LYS A 500 -1.32 -41.75 27.62
C LYS A 500 -1.15 -42.39 26.23
N THR A 501 -0.11 -43.20 26.06
CA THR A 501 0.60 -43.52 24.79
C THR A 501 0.36 -44.92 24.21
N GLU A 502 0.50 -45.03 22.87
CA GLU A 502 1.17 -46.04 22.00
C GLU A 502 1.55 -47.46 22.55
N PRO A 503 1.61 -48.53 21.70
CA PRO A 503 2.16 -48.50 20.33
C PRO A 503 1.54 -49.41 19.22
N GLU A 504 2.05 -49.21 17.99
CA GLU A 504 2.28 -50.14 16.84
C GLU A 504 1.21 -51.17 16.37
N GLY A 505 0.91 -51.12 15.05
CA GLY A 505 0.20 -52.15 14.27
C GLY A 505 0.12 -51.77 12.78
N GLU A 506 0.30 -52.73 11.86
CA GLU A 506 0.49 -52.44 10.43
C GLU A 506 -0.79 -52.42 9.56
N MET A 507 -0.83 -51.44 8.64
CA MET A 507 -1.28 -51.56 7.23
C MET A 507 -2.65 -52.18 6.91
N SER A 508 -3.62 -51.30 6.59
CA SER A 508 -4.54 -51.49 5.45
C SER A 508 -4.93 -50.13 4.85
N VAL A 509 -5.44 -50.11 3.61
CA VAL A 509 -5.87 -48.89 2.91
C VAL A 509 -7.39 -48.96 2.69
N GLU A 510 -8.13 -48.05 3.31
CA GLU A 510 -9.51 -47.74 2.95
C GLU A 510 -9.68 -46.22 2.80
N THR A 511 -10.48 -45.82 1.81
CA THR A 511 -10.63 -44.41 1.39
C THR A 511 -11.93 -43.82 1.92
N ASP A 512 -11.89 -43.27 3.13
CA ASP A 512 -13.06 -42.59 3.70
C ASP A 512 -13.32 -41.25 3.00
N THR A 513 -14.45 -41.17 2.31
CA THR A 513 -15.00 -39.91 1.79
C THR A 513 -15.54 -39.06 2.93
N VAL A 514 -14.73 -38.14 3.41
CA VAL A 514 -15.21 -37.04 4.27
C VAL A 514 -16.25 -36.25 3.50
N GLN A 515 -17.53 -36.47 3.82
CA GLN A 515 -18.61 -35.60 3.35
C GLN A 515 -18.41 -34.23 3.99
N GLU A 516 -18.00 -33.25 3.19
CA GLU A 516 -18.07 -31.85 3.59
C GLU A 516 -19.53 -31.53 3.93
N THR A 517 -19.83 -31.32 5.21
CA THR A 517 -21.15 -30.84 5.63
C THR A 517 -21.28 -29.37 5.24
N PHE A 518 -21.59 -29.14 3.97
CA PHE A 518 -22.10 -27.86 3.48
C PHE A 518 -23.29 -27.48 4.35
N THR A 519 -23.08 -26.56 5.30
CA THR A 519 -24.18 -25.84 5.93
C THR A 519 -24.93 -25.14 4.82
N LYS A 520 -26.11 -25.67 4.45
CA LYS A 520 -26.96 -25.08 3.44
C LYS A 520 -27.09 -23.59 3.73
N VAL A 521 -26.85 -22.76 2.72
CA VAL A 521 -27.31 -21.37 2.76
C VAL A 521 -28.82 -21.45 3.01
N ALA A 522 -29.32 -20.78 4.05
CA ALA A 522 -30.72 -20.83 4.40
C ALA A 522 -31.58 -20.42 3.19
N ASP A 523 -32.69 -21.13 2.98
CA ASP A 523 -33.61 -20.86 1.88
C ASP A 523 -34.09 -19.39 1.93
N PRO A 524 -34.33 -18.73 0.78
CA PRO A 524 -34.67 -17.31 0.77
C PRO A 524 -35.92 -17.03 1.60
N ILE A 525 -35.79 -16.18 2.62
CA ILE A 525 -36.92 -15.79 3.47
C ILE A 525 -37.95 -15.05 2.61
N ASP A 526 -39.09 -15.69 2.39
CA ASP A 526 -40.22 -15.11 1.67
C ASP A 526 -40.76 -13.87 2.40
N PRO A 527 -41.26 -12.86 1.65
CA PRO A 527 -41.99 -11.76 2.25
C PRO A 527 -43.18 -12.26 3.08
N PRO A 528 -43.45 -11.67 4.26
CA PRO A 528 -44.68 -11.91 5.02
C PRO A 528 -45.92 -11.86 4.12
N SER A 529 -46.91 -12.71 4.40
CA SER A 529 -48.11 -12.86 3.58
C SER A 529 -48.85 -11.54 3.33
N TYR A 530 -48.88 -10.65 4.32
CA TYR A 530 -49.47 -9.30 4.20
C TYR A 530 -48.74 -8.37 3.22
N LEU A 531 -47.46 -8.64 2.89
CA LEU A 531 -46.67 -7.92 1.89
C LEU A 531 -46.69 -8.57 0.50
N GLN A 532 -47.09 -9.84 0.39
CA GLN A 532 -47.17 -10.54 -0.91
C GLN A 532 -48.25 -9.96 -1.82
N GLN A 533 -49.30 -9.41 -1.23
CA GLN A 533 -50.47 -8.90 -1.93
C GLN A 533 -50.30 -7.46 -2.42
N ASP A 534 -49.52 -6.62 -1.71
CA ASP A 534 -49.25 -5.25 -2.15
C ASP A 534 -47.90 -5.09 -2.89
N ARG A 535 -48.00 -4.93 -4.21
CA ARG A 535 -46.87 -4.59 -5.09
C ARG A 535 -46.24 -3.23 -4.76
N SER A 536 -46.97 -2.33 -4.12
CA SER A 536 -46.46 -1.02 -3.73
C SER A 536 -45.44 -1.14 -2.59
N ILE A 537 -45.63 -2.06 -1.62
CA ILE A 537 -44.70 -2.22 -0.49
C ILE A 537 -43.68 -3.37 -0.68
N ILE A 538 -43.95 -4.42 -1.47
CA ILE A 538 -42.99 -5.53 -1.66
C ILE A 538 -41.61 -5.08 -2.19
N LYS A 539 -41.53 -3.91 -2.84
CA LYS A 539 -40.26 -3.26 -3.23
C LYS A 539 -39.36 -2.91 -2.03
N PHE A 540 -39.92 -2.59 -0.87
CA PHE A 540 -39.19 -2.27 0.34
C PHE A 540 -38.73 -3.53 1.10
N TRP A 541 -39.50 -4.62 1.06
CA TRP A 541 -39.03 -5.95 1.54
C TRP A 541 -37.74 -6.38 0.84
N ARG A 542 -37.64 -6.14 -0.47
CA ARG A 542 -36.42 -6.36 -1.28
C ARG A 542 -35.27 -5.43 -0.91
N GLN A 543 -35.55 -4.29 -0.27
CA GLN A 543 -34.60 -3.32 0.25
C GLN A 543 -34.39 -3.44 1.77
N ARG A 544 -34.92 -4.47 2.46
CA ARG A 544 -34.90 -4.56 3.95
C ARG A 544 -33.53 -4.37 4.59
N TYR A 545 -32.47 -4.90 3.98
CA TYR A 545 -31.08 -4.72 4.42
C TYR A 545 -30.53 -3.30 4.26
N GLN A 546 -31.16 -2.48 3.41
CA GLN A 546 -30.86 -1.05 3.27
C GLN A 546 -31.64 -0.21 4.30
N LEU A 547 -32.78 -0.71 4.78
CA LEU A 547 -33.54 -0.12 5.89
C LEU A 547 -32.86 -0.41 7.22
N PHE A 548 -32.54 -1.68 7.50
CA PHE A 548 -31.75 -2.12 8.64
C PHE A 548 -30.70 -3.15 8.22
N ASN A 549 -29.41 -2.85 8.38
CA ASN A 549 -28.31 -3.77 8.08
C ASN A 549 -28.42 -5.08 8.88
N ARG A 550 -29.02 -5.03 10.08
CA ARG A 550 -29.23 -6.18 10.99
C ARG A 550 -30.60 -6.86 10.84
N TYR A 551 -31.30 -6.71 9.72
CA TYR A 551 -32.70 -7.16 9.59
C TYR A 551 -32.94 -8.61 10.10
N ASP A 552 -32.10 -9.55 9.67
CA ASP A 552 -32.23 -10.97 10.02
C ASP A 552 -31.80 -11.30 11.47
N GLU A 553 -31.29 -10.33 12.24
CA GLU A 553 -31.05 -10.46 13.70
C GLU A 553 -32.35 -10.28 14.52
N GLY A 554 -33.50 -10.19 13.85
CA GLY A 554 -34.84 -10.19 14.45
C GLY A 554 -35.51 -8.82 14.50
N ILE A 555 -35.30 -7.96 13.49
CA ILE A 555 -35.89 -6.62 13.45
C ILE A 555 -37.40 -6.67 13.21
N GLU A 556 -38.14 -5.90 14.00
CA GLU A 556 -39.59 -5.78 13.94
C GLU A 556 -40.01 -4.51 13.20
N MET A 557 -40.96 -4.65 12.26
CA MET A 557 -41.51 -3.57 11.45
C MET A 557 -43.01 -3.76 11.28
N ASP A 558 -43.77 -2.66 11.37
CA ASP A 558 -45.19 -2.64 10.99
C ASP A 558 -45.36 -2.29 9.49
N TYR A 559 -46.61 -2.18 9.03
CA TYR A 559 -46.94 -1.88 7.63
C TYR A 559 -46.39 -0.51 7.16
N GLU A 560 -46.44 0.51 8.03
CA GLU A 560 -46.00 1.87 7.74
C GLU A 560 -44.46 1.98 7.73
N SER A 561 -43.80 1.28 8.65
CA SER A 561 -42.35 1.20 8.81
C SER A 561 -41.65 0.87 7.49
N TRP A 562 -42.26 0.03 6.63
CA TRP A 562 -41.69 -0.36 5.35
C TRP A 562 -41.42 0.80 4.38
N TYR A 563 -42.18 1.89 4.47
CA TYR A 563 -42.00 3.06 3.60
C TYR A 563 -41.62 4.36 4.33
N SER A 564 -41.81 4.43 5.65
CA SER A 564 -41.41 5.57 6.48
C SER A 564 -39.98 5.49 7.01
N VAL A 565 -39.42 4.28 7.21
CA VAL A 565 -38.07 4.13 7.76
C VAL A 565 -37.00 4.74 6.85
N THR A 566 -36.21 5.63 7.44
CA THR A 566 -34.99 6.16 6.82
C THR A 566 -33.98 5.03 6.63
N PRO A 567 -33.47 4.79 5.40
CA PRO A 567 -32.44 3.77 5.15
C PRO A 567 -31.23 3.96 6.07
N GLN A 568 -30.76 2.90 6.73
CA GLN A 568 -29.75 2.99 7.79
C GLN A 568 -28.51 3.81 7.39
N ALA A 569 -28.01 3.70 6.16
CA ALA A 569 -26.85 4.48 5.71
C ALA A 569 -27.09 6.00 5.72
N ILE A 570 -28.33 6.44 5.47
CA ILE A 570 -28.73 7.85 5.55
C ILE A 570 -28.85 8.29 7.01
N ALA A 571 -29.45 7.44 7.86
CA ALA A 571 -29.52 7.68 9.30
C ALA A 571 -28.12 7.74 9.96
N GLU A 572 -27.18 6.90 9.53
CA GLU A 572 -25.77 6.92 9.95
C GLU A 572 -25.08 8.26 9.56
N HIS A 573 -25.29 8.75 8.33
CA HIS A 573 -24.76 10.04 7.88
C HIS A 573 -25.29 11.21 8.71
N ILE A 574 -26.61 11.26 8.94
CA ILE A 574 -27.26 12.30 9.75
C ILE A 574 -26.74 12.25 11.19
N ALA A 575 -26.73 11.06 11.80
CA ALA A 575 -26.30 10.86 13.19
C ALA A 575 -24.83 11.22 13.43
N GLU A 576 -23.95 11.08 12.43
CA GLU A 576 -22.55 11.51 12.52
C GLU A 576 -22.42 13.04 12.56
N ARG A 577 -23.27 13.77 11.81
CA ARG A 577 -23.32 15.24 11.80
C ARG A 577 -23.99 15.82 13.06
N VAL A 578 -24.90 15.07 13.67
CA VAL A 578 -25.76 15.49 14.81
C VAL A 578 -25.16 15.20 16.20
N ARG A 579 -23.91 14.70 16.27
CA ARG A 579 -23.19 14.35 17.52
C ARG A 579 -23.28 15.44 18.61
N CYS A 580 -24.09 15.18 19.63
CA CYS A 580 -24.32 16.08 20.77
C CYS A 580 -24.45 15.32 22.10
N GLY A 581 -24.87 16.01 23.17
CA GLY A 581 -25.27 15.41 24.43
C GLY A 581 -26.64 14.75 24.29
N THR A 582 -27.69 15.57 24.22
CA THR A 582 -29.09 15.14 24.13
C THR A 582 -29.73 15.55 22.81
N VAL A 583 -30.21 14.57 22.04
CA VAL A 583 -31.01 14.79 20.82
C VAL A 583 -32.44 14.29 21.01
N VAL A 584 -33.42 15.03 20.49
CA VAL A 584 -34.81 14.58 20.38
C VAL A 584 -35.05 14.04 18.97
N ASP A 585 -35.52 12.80 18.88
CA ASP A 585 -36.11 12.23 17.66
C ASP A 585 -37.64 12.35 17.81
N LEU A 586 -38.23 13.35 17.15
CA LEU A 586 -39.62 13.75 17.41
C LEU A 586 -40.67 12.85 16.72
N PHE A 587 -40.24 11.99 15.80
CA PHE A 587 -41.09 11.10 15.00
C PHE A 587 -40.38 9.75 14.79
N ALA A 588 -40.11 9.06 15.89
CA ALA A 588 -39.14 7.97 15.96
C ALA A 588 -39.49 6.71 15.12
N GLY A 589 -40.78 6.48 14.83
CA GLY A 589 -41.22 5.31 14.07
C GLY A 589 -40.82 4.00 14.77
N CYS A 590 -40.39 2.99 14.00
CA CYS A 590 -39.79 1.77 14.56
C CYS A 590 -38.29 1.92 14.94
N GLY A 591 -37.81 3.15 15.15
CA GLY A 591 -36.49 3.46 15.71
C GLY A 591 -35.37 3.68 14.69
N GLY A 592 -35.66 3.81 13.40
CA GLY A 592 -34.65 3.83 12.33
C GLY A 592 -33.57 4.90 12.49
N ASN A 593 -33.97 6.16 12.70
CA ASN A 593 -33.05 7.27 12.99
C ASN A 593 -32.57 7.22 14.45
N THR A 594 -33.49 7.02 15.38
CA THR A 594 -33.28 6.92 16.83
C THR A 594 -32.09 6.03 17.22
N ILE A 595 -31.98 4.87 16.58
CA ILE A 595 -30.91 3.89 16.86
C ILE A 595 -29.54 4.41 16.40
N GLN A 596 -29.45 5.10 15.26
CA GLN A 596 -28.17 5.67 14.81
C GLN A 596 -27.80 6.89 15.66
N LEU A 597 -28.78 7.73 16.03
CA LEU A 597 -28.59 8.83 16.97
C LEU A 597 -28.07 8.33 18.33
N ALA A 598 -28.58 7.20 18.85
CA ALA A 598 -28.13 6.62 20.11
C ALA A 598 -26.71 5.99 20.04
N LEU A 599 -26.25 5.63 18.83
CA LEU A 599 -24.87 5.18 18.61
C LEU A 599 -23.86 6.36 18.63
N THR A 600 -24.27 7.58 18.27
CA THR A 600 -23.37 8.75 18.15
C THR A 600 -23.50 9.79 19.27
N CYS A 601 -24.69 9.98 19.83
CA CYS A 601 -25.01 10.94 20.89
C CYS A 601 -25.00 10.25 22.28
N HIS A 602 -25.12 11.04 23.36
CA HIS A 602 -25.07 10.52 24.73
C HIS A 602 -26.45 10.06 25.24
N HIS A 603 -27.50 10.83 24.94
CA HIS A 603 -28.90 10.53 25.28
C HIS A 603 -29.81 10.85 24.08
N VAL A 604 -30.85 10.05 23.88
CA VAL A 604 -31.88 10.27 22.87
C VAL A 604 -33.26 10.27 23.53
N ILE A 605 -34.06 11.28 23.27
CA ILE A 605 -35.48 11.32 23.65
C ILE A 605 -36.30 11.04 22.39
N ALA A 606 -36.91 9.86 22.33
CA ALA A 606 -37.68 9.37 21.19
C ALA A 606 -39.18 9.56 21.44
N VAL A 607 -39.84 10.34 20.58
CA VAL A 607 -41.28 10.57 20.62
C VAL A 607 -41.96 9.84 19.46
N GLU A 608 -43.03 9.12 19.76
CA GLU A 608 -43.86 8.41 18.78
C GLU A 608 -45.29 8.33 19.33
N ILE A 609 -46.30 8.37 18.46
CA ILE A 609 -47.70 8.40 18.86
C ILE A 609 -48.28 6.98 19.00
N ASP A 610 -47.78 6.01 18.22
CA ASP A 610 -48.22 4.62 18.26
C ASP A 610 -47.49 3.81 19.37
N PRO A 611 -48.21 3.29 20.38
CA PRO A 611 -47.60 2.53 21.48
C PRO A 611 -47.06 1.16 21.07
N ASP A 612 -47.65 0.52 20.07
CA ASP A 612 -47.22 -0.79 19.55
C ASP A 612 -45.99 -0.64 18.66
N ARG A 613 -45.85 0.50 17.97
CA ARG A 613 -44.64 0.87 17.23
C ARG A 613 -43.48 1.18 18.17
N ILE A 614 -43.74 1.84 19.30
CA ILE A 614 -42.74 2.03 20.38
C ILE A 614 -42.19 0.68 20.89
N GLN A 615 -43.01 -0.38 20.99
CA GLN A 615 -42.48 -1.69 21.41
C GLN A 615 -41.49 -2.26 20.37
N LYS A 616 -41.84 -2.18 19.08
CA LYS A 616 -40.96 -2.60 17.97
C LYS A 616 -39.66 -1.79 17.97
N ALA A 617 -39.77 -0.47 18.18
CA ALA A 617 -38.62 0.44 18.27
C ALA A 617 -37.68 0.12 19.45
N LYS A 618 -38.25 -0.18 20.63
CA LYS A 618 -37.48 -0.64 21.82
C LYS A 618 -36.78 -1.97 21.58
N HIS A 619 -37.45 -2.91 20.90
CA HIS A 619 -36.87 -4.20 20.52
C HIS A 619 -35.75 -4.03 19.48
N ASN A 620 -35.95 -3.22 18.44
CA ASN A 620 -34.93 -2.88 17.46
C ASN A 620 -33.70 -2.22 18.11
N ALA A 621 -33.91 -1.29 19.05
CA ALA A 621 -32.82 -0.68 19.83
C ALA A 621 -32.04 -1.71 20.68
N LYS A 622 -32.71 -2.79 21.13
CA LYS A 622 -32.07 -3.89 21.85
C LYS A 622 -31.23 -4.77 20.93
N VAL A 623 -31.67 -5.02 19.69
CA VAL A 623 -30.89 -5.72 18.65
C VAL A 623 -29.61 -4.93 18.31
N TYR A 624 -29.65 -3.61 18.31
CA TYR A 624 -28.47 -2.76 18.10
C TYR A 624 -27.64 -2.50 19.36
N GLY A 625 -28.17 -2.81 20.56
CA GLY A 625 -27.47 -2.69 21.84
C GLY A 625 -27.38 -1.27 22.39
N VAL A 626 -28.41 -0.45 22.19
CA VAL A 626 -28.47 0.98 22.58
C VAL A 626 -29.70 1.37 23.42
N SER A 627 -30.47 0.39 23.90
CA SER A 627 -31.69 0.63 24.70
C SER A 627 -31.46 1.41 26.00
N ASP A 628 -30.22 1.43 26.51
CA ASP A 628 -29.80 2.16 27.71
C ASP A 628 -29.68 3.68 27.50
N ARG A 629 -29.69 4.15 26.24
CA ARG A 629 -29.49 5.55 25.84
C ARG A 629 -30.75 6.22 25.28
N ILE A 630 -31.88 5.52 25.24
CA ILE A 630 -33.11 6.01 24.60
C ILE A 630 -34.24 6.07 25.61
N GLU A 631 -34.67 7.28 25.94
CA GLU A 631 -35.90 7.59 26.65
C GLU A 631 -37.07 7.60 25.65
N TRP A 632 -38.18 6.94 25.97
CA TRP A 632 -39.31 6.76 25.04
C TRP A 632 -40.57 7.43 25.57
N ILE A 633 -41.08 8.40 24.83
CA ILE A 633 -42.32 9.12 25.15
C ILE A 633 -43.40 8.70 24.15
N CYS A 634 -44.45 8.06 24.65
CA CYS A 634 -45.66 7.81 23.87
C CYS A 634 -46.56 9.05 23.91
N GLY A 635 -46.81 9.68 22.76
CA GLY A 635 -47.71 10.83 22.69
C GLY A 635 -47.59 11.67 21.42
N ASP A 636 -48.46 12.67 21.33
CA ASP A 636 -48.46 13.67 20.25
C ASP A 636 -47.21 14.57 20.35
N ALA A 637 -46.39 14.54 19.29
CA ALA A 637 -45.20 15.35 19.10
C ALA A 637 -45.41 16.84 19.47
N ILE A 638 -46.49 17.47 19.00
CA ILE A 638 -46.78 18.89 19.20
C ILE A 638 -47.07 19.19 20.68
N GLN A 639 -47.76 18.27 21.37
CA GLN A 639 -48.10 18.40 22.79
C GLN A 639 -46.93 18.08 23.73
N VAL A 640 -45.99 17.24 23.30
CA VAL A 640 -44.79 16.85 24.05
C VAL A 640 -43.69 17.90 23.90
N LEU A 641 -43.44 18.40 22.69
CA LEU A 641 -42.31 19.25 22.32
C LEU A 641 -42.09 20.44 23.26
N SER A 642 -43.16 21.12 23.67
CA SER A 642 -43.14 22.27 24.61
C SER A 642 -42.59 21.98 26.01
N LYS A 643 -42.34 20.71 26.35
CA LYS A 643 -41.88 20.24 27.67
C LYS A 643 -40.45 19.68 27.64
N LEU A 644 -39.83 19.59 26.46
CA LEU A 644 -38.52 18.98 26.26
C LEU A 644 -37.37 19.98 26.44
N GLN A 645 -36.16 19.44 26.65
CA GLN A 645 -34.90 20.17 26.57
C GLN A 645 -33.90 19.28 25.81
N ALA A 646 -33.20 19.84 24.82
CA ALA A 646 -32.27 19.11 23.97
C ALA A 646 -31.23 20.05 23.37
N ASP A 647 -30.05 19.51 23.04
CA ASP A 647 -29.06 20.24 22.25
C ASP A 647 -29.54 20.39 20.79
N VAL A 648 -30.14 19.33 20.24
CA VAL A 648 -30.62 19.21 18.85
C VAL A 648 -32.03 18.58 18.81
N ILE A 649 -32.87 19.02 17.88
CA ILE A 649 -34.10 18.31 17.48
C ILE A 649 -33.95 17.77 16.06
N PHE A 650 -34.27 16.49 15.87
CA PHE A 650 -34.47 15.85 14.59
C PHE A 650 -35.97 15.73 14.26
N LEU A 651 -36.35 16.23 13.08
CA LEU A 651 -37.72 16.27 12.57
C LEU A 651 -37.84 15.37 11.33
N SER A 652 -38.52 14.22 11.47
CA SER A 652 -38.99 13.39 10.35
C SER A 652 -40.53 13.19 10.37
N PRO A 653 -41.32 14.28 10.29
CA PRO A 653 -42.79 14.20 10.29
C PRO A 653 -43.34 13.41 9.10
N PRO A 654 -44.58 12.91 9.17
CA PRO A 654 -45.22 12.18 8.08
C PRO A 654 -45.43 13.09 6.84
N TRP A 655 -45.10 12.58 5.65
CA TRP A 655 -45.20 13.34 4.40
C TRP A 655 -46.50 13.15 3.61
N GLY A 656 -47.42 12.29 4.08
CA GLY A 656 -48.57 11.81 3.29
C GLY A 656 -48.42 10.36 2.76
N GLY A 657 -47.65 9.53 3.48
CA GLY A 657 -47.54 8.09 3.21
C GLY A 657 -46.88 7.75 1.88
N LEU A 658 -47.53 6.91 1.06
CA LEU A 658 -47.04 6.53 -0.26
C LEU A 658 -47.44 7.51 -1.38
N ASN A 659 -48.45 8.35 -1.14
CA ASN A 659 -49.17 9.10 -2.18
C ASN A 659 -48.80 10.60 -2.24
N TYR A 660 -47.82 11.04 -1.45
CA TYR A 660 -47.33 12.42 -1.48
C TYR A 660 -46.78 12.80 -2.87
N ASN A 661 -46.95 14.07 -3.23
CA ASN A 661 -46.43 14.63 -4.48
C ASN A 661 -44.89 14.61 -4.47
N ARG A 662 -44.27 14.00 -5.49
CA ARG A 662 -42.81 13.77 -5.55
C ARG A 662 -42.08 14.70 -6.50
N ASP A 663 -42.81 15.55 -7.21
CA ASP A 663 -42.29 16.49 -8.20
C ASP A 663 -42.35 17.95 -7.70
N LEU A 664 -43.30 18.24 -6.80
CA LEU A 664 -43.39 19.49 -6.03
C LEU A 664 -43.94 19.16 -4.63
N TYR A 665 -43.34 19.69 -3.56
CA TYR A 665 -43.81 19.45 -2.20
C TYR A 665 -43.46 20.62 -1.27
N THR A 666 -44.45 21.35 -0.76
CA THR A 666 -44.22 22.49 0.14
C THR A 666 -44.21 22.07 1.61
N LEU A 667 -43.71 22.93 2.49
CA LEU A 667 -43.85 22.76 3.94
C LEU A 667 -45.30 23.00 4.43
N GLU A 668 -46.18 23.55 3.59
CA GLU A 668 -47.60 23.72 3.89
C GLU A 668 -48.43 22.47 3.51
N ASP A 669 -48.00 21.68 2.52
CA ASP A 669 -48.54 20.35 2.23
C ASP A 669 -48.21 19.32 3.35
N MET A 670 -47.20 19.63 4.17
CA MET A 670 -46.71 18.77 5.26
C MET A 670 -47.58 18.91 6.52
N MET A 671 -48.80 18.38 6.50
CA MET A 671 -49.70 18.42 7.66
C MET A 671 -49.35 17.34 8.69
N ILE A 672 -49.00 17.74 9.91
CA ILE A 672 -48.79 16.83 11.06
C ILE A 672 -50.13 16.47 11.71
N ASN A 673 -51.05 17.43 11.78
CA ASN A 673 -52.46 17.23 12.13
C ASN A 673 -53.32 18.30 11.43
N GLU A 674 -54.62 18.37 11.71
CA GLU A 674 -55.57 19.31 11.08
C GLU A 674 -55.22 20.81 11.25
N SER A 675 -54.29 21.17 12.14
CA SER A 675 -54.00 22.56 12.53
C SER A 675 -52.51 22.91 12.60
N CYS A 676 -51.61 22.04 12.10
CA CYS A 676 -50.16 22.22 12.18
C CYS A 676 -49.46 21.74 10.90
N SER A 677 -48.92 22.69 10.15
CA SER A 677 -48.06 22.45 8.98
C SER A 677 -46.61 22.19 9.38
N GLY A 678 -45.76 21.84 8.40
CA GLY A 678 -44.31 21.73 8.59
C GLY A 678 -43.66 23.06 8.97
N GLN A 679 -44.22 24.18 8.52
CA GLN A 679 -43.79 25.51 8.95
C GLN A 679 -44.10 25.74 10.43
N ASP A 680 -45.31 25.40 10.88
CA ASP A 680 -45.72 25.53 12.29
C ASP A 680 -44.88 24.62 13.21
N LEU A 681 -44.65 23.37 12.80
CA LEU A 681 -43.77 22.42 13.49
C LEU A 681 -42.37 22.99 13.69
N PHE A 682 -41.78 23.59 12.65
CA PHE A 682 -40.47 24.22 12.76
C PHE A 682 -40.50 25.41 13.75
N GLN A 683 -41.52 26.28 13.66
CA GLN A 683 -41.70 27.39 14.60
C GLN A 683 -42.03 26.95 16.04
N LEU A 684 -42.41 25.68 16.27
CA LEU A 684 -42.49 25.08 17.60
C LEU A 684 -41.13 24.51 18.05
N ALA A 685 -40.37 23.86 17.16
CA ALA A 685 -39.05 23.30 17.47
C ALA A 685 -38.02 24.40 17.82
N VAL A 686 -38.04 25.54 17.12
CA VAL A 686 -37.17 26.71 17.39
C VAL A 686 -37.33 27.26 18.82
N LYS A 687 -38.47 27.02 19.48
CA LYS A 687 -38.71 27.43 20.87
C LYS A 687 -38.00 26.56 21.91
N VAL A 688 -37.43 25.42 21.49
CA VAL A 688 -36.70 24.46 22.34
C VAL A 688 -35.19 24.52 22.07
N THR A 689 -34.77 24.52 20.81
CA THR A 689 -33.37 24.74 20.40
C THR A 689 -33.29 25.35 19.01
N GLY A 690 -32.24 26.13 18.75
CA GLY A 690 -31.93 26.65 17.41
C GLY A 690 -31.27 25.61 16.49
N ASN A 691 -30.76 24.50 17.05
CA ASN A 691 -30.14 23.43 16.28
C ASN A 691 -31.19 22.40 15.88
N ILE A 692 -31.62 22.47 14.62
CA ILE A 692 -32.69 21.62 14.08
C ILE A 692 -32.14 20.89 12.86
N VAL A 693 -32.54 19.63 12.71
CA VAL A 693 -32.37 18.85 11.48
C VAL A 693 -33.73 18.45 10.96
N TYR A 694 -34.01 18.78 9.71
CA TYR A 694 -35.30 18.53 9.07
C TYR A 694 -35.10 17.55 7.91
N TYR A 695 -35.70 16.36 8.05
CA TYR A 695 -35.70 15.28 7.06
C TYR A 695 -36.92 15.42 6.14
N LEU A 696 -36.67 15.67 4.85
CA LEU A 696 -37.65 16.24 3.92
C LEU A 696 -37.72 15.45 2.59
N PRO A 697 -38.87 15.51 1.89
CA PRO A 697 -38.94 15.09 0.49
C PRO A 697 -37.89 15.82 -0.36
N LYS A 698 -37.26 15.10 -1.29
CA LYS A 698 -36.27 15.66 -2.24
C LYS A 698 -36.78 16.81 -3.13
N ALA A 699 -38.10 17.00 -3.20
CA ALA A 699 -38.78 18.04 -3.98
C ALA A 699 -39.10 19.30 -3.17
N THR A 700 -38.75 19.35 -1.87
CA THR A 700 -38.99 20.54 -1.04
C THR A 700 -38.14 21.73 -1.46
N SER A 701 -38.79 22.90 -1.55
CA SER A 701 -38.15 24.13 -2.00
C SER A 701 -37.08 24.62 -1.03
N GLN A 702 -35.93 25.00 -1.58
CA GLN A 702 -34.85 25.61 -0.81
C GLN A 702 -35.17 27.05 -0.40
N ASP A 703 -36.00 27.75 -1.19
CA ASP A 703 -36.44 29.11 -0.85
C ASP A 703 -37.39 29.10 0.36
N GLU A 704 -38.24 28.07 0.50
CA GLU A 704 -39.07 27.88 1.71
C GLU A 704 -38.21 27.63 2.95
N LEU A 705 -37.18 26.79 2.84
CA LEU A 705 -36.27 26.49 3.95
C LEU A 705 -35.46 27.71 4.38
N GLN A 706 -35.03 28.57 3.44
CA GLN A 706 -34.42 29.86 3.78
C GLN A 706 -35.43 30.85 4.37
N ALA A 707 -36.70 30.80 3.96
CA ALA A 707 -37.77 31.65 4.51
C ALA A 707 -38.15 31.30 5.96
N LEU A 708 -37.91 30.07 6.42
CA LEU A 708 -38.06 29.69 7.84
C LEU A 708 -37.12 30.50 8.76
N VAL A 709 -35.94 30.91 8.27
CA VAL A 709 -34.92 31.64 9.03
C VAL A 709 -34.30 32.81 8.23
N PRO A 710 -35.04 33.90 7.95
CA PRO A 710 -34.60 34.95 7.01
C PRO A 710 -33.35 35.76 7.40
N GLU A 711 -32.83 35.61 8.62
CA GLU A 711 -31.60 36.27 9.09
C GLU A 711 -30.44 35.28 9.34
N GLN A 712 -30.63 33.99 9.03
CA GLN A 712 -29.64 32.94 9.25
C GLN A 712 -29.33 32.16 7.97
N SER A 713 -28.26 31.37 8.00
CA SER A 713 -27.91 30.45 6.93
C SER A 713 -28.57 29.09 7.15
N VAL A 714 -28.85 28.38 6.07
CA VAL A 714 -29.27 26.97 6.09
C VAL A 714 -28.26 26.16 5.27
N SER A 715 -27.86 25.00 5.78
CA SER A 715 -27.11 24.00 5.03
C SER A 715 -28.07 22.88 4.61
N CYS A 716 -28.01 22.46 3.35
CA CYS A 716 -28.88 21.42 2.81
C CYS A 716 -28.06 20.29 2.16
N ASP A 717 -28.21 19.06 2.65
CA ASP A 717 -27.72 17.84 2.00
C ASP A 717 -28.80 17.28 1.05
N LYS A 718 -28.57 17.29 -0.27
CA LYS A 718 -29.27 16.38 -1.18
C LYS A 718 -28.66 14.98 -1.07
N VAL A 719 -29.42 14.00 -0.58
CA VAL A 719 -28.90 12.65 -0.29
C VAL A 719 -29.26 11.66 -1.40
N PHE A 720 -28.22 11.10 -2.02
CA PHE A 720 -28.32 10.10 -3.07
C PHE A 720 -28.16 8.68 -2.50
N LEU A 721 -28.89 7.72 -3.05
CA LEU A 721 -28.81 6.30 -2.70
C LEU A 721 -28.82 5.47 -4.00
N ASN A 722 -27.73 4.75 -4.24
CA ASN A 722 -27.47 4.02 -5.49
C ASN A 722 -27.61 4.91 -6.74
N GLY A 723 -27.10 6.13 -6.68
CA GLY A 723 -27.17 7.12 -7.77
C GLY A 723 -28.50 7.87 -7.91
N HIS A 724 -29.55 7.49 -7.17
CA HIS A 724 -30.84 8.17 -7.20
C HIS A 724 -31.01 9.11 -6.01
N GLU A 725 -31.40 10.36 -6.24
CA GLU A 725 -31.78 11.28 -5.16
C GLU A 725 -33.01 10.74 -4.43
N LYS A 726 -32.91 10.60 -3.09
CA LYS A 726 -33.98 10.09 -2.23
C LYS A 726 -34.66 11.20 -1.45
N VAL A 727 -33.88 11.98 -0.71
CA VAL A 727 -34.35 12.92 0.31
C VAL A 727 -33.48 14.17 0.35
N LEU A 728 -34.05 15.23 0.90
CA LEU A 728 -33.35 16.46 1.28
C LEU A 728 -33.22 16.47 2.81
N VAL A 729 -32.07 16.87 3.35
CA VAL A 729 -31.90 17.07 4.79
C VAL A 729 -31.40 18.50 5.00
N ALA A 730 -32.16 19.29 5.76
CA ALA A 730 -31.82 20.67 6.08
C ALA A 730 -31.33 20.80 7.52
N TYR A 731 -30.23 21.53 7.73
CA TYR A 731 -29.58 21.73 9.02
C TYR A 731 -29.59 23.23 9.36
N PHE A 732 -29.96 23.54 10.61
CA PHE A 732 -30.16 24.89 11.12
C PHE A 732 -29.33 25.12 12.40
N GLY A 733 -29.09 26.37 12.76
CA GLY A 733 -28.26 26.74 13.92
C GLY A 733 -26.77 26.47 13.68
N ASP A 734 -26.07 25.98 14.70
CA ASP A 734 -24.63 25.69 14.63
C ASP A 734 -24.31 24.50 13.70
N LEU A 735 -25.27 23.61 13.47
CA LEU A 735 -25.16 22.43 12.59
C LEU A 735 -24.90 22.79 11.11
N VAL A 736 -25.08 24.06 10.75
CA VAL A 736 -24.76 24.60 9.41
C VAL A 736 -23.26 24.53 9.11
N ARG A 737 -22.38 24.48 10.12
CA ARG A 737 -20.91 24.59 9.97
C ARG A 737 -20.12 23.32 10.32
N THR A 738 -20.80 22.27 10.76
CA THR A 738 -20.27 20.91 10.99
C THR A 738 -20.36 20.08 9.72
#